data_AF-V9K963-F1
#
_entry.id   AF-V9K963-F1
#
_cell.length_a   1.000
_cell.length_b   1.000
_cell.length_c   1.000
_cell.angle_alpha   90.00
_cell.angle_beta   90.00
_cell.angle_gamma   90.00
#
_symmetry.space_group_name_H-M   'P 1'
#
loop_
_entity.id
_entity.type
_entity.pdbx_description
1 polymer ?
#
loop_
_entity_poly.entity_id
_entity_poly.type
_entity_poly.pdbx_seq_one_letter_code
_entity_poly.pdbx_strand_id
1 'polypeptide(L)'
;MESVEPEIKIRPPVPVHITVLKGSFLKGNKGDNPITYIHAEYNNLQLGDSGKVPMTLDTEVEYNFTTSFDCTFEGNAGLEDLVHKPVILTVIEILPKEKKKREEKTIVLGQAIVDLIPLLQGESTFRKTIQVHPVVGSPLDHIAPDAPKPILEVLVSVPEPLLTESQVKGSNLLRTTVESIYSVPEAWTTTGTHFSYFVILHVPAALEKEIRVVFSHGILKVPGEKESTPRLKKWPIINLSAAGAQYIPDSFIQPCPYENEDGELNQKQHWAFRTEAENEKKRVAWDLEKRCFMEQDALVRMQKQMAESRYWPVEIKRVPISTAAKGGAKSSKMDKAEDDGPISYHGVAYVNMAPLLYPGANRIRGAYPIVPFYEAEIFEKTKLRLNTVREPLAPVAKIAPVSHPPHTKGTPGKTKDEKGQKEKDLKKNSANVKVVTPILETVDVEPVPQNIEGEQYVEARSFIVLEFVLDKPLVQKRPPEEVSQRISEMIPPRAPFPRRTGGAEKAVEDYHSQILSVAGIIMNEYQDMFGSHKPEDKASFDGYDREEHKQKLMYELNASGKYFAFKEQIKHAVVKIVREKYLKTVAFEDREQLQSFLSELYVYLVDQMHCCLHKMLHVELPDPVPQSIIDSMHLKHFANEAEMNNDFELAAKYLEERLARDRNSPDHWFDYGVFYLVINENGKAEECFHQAVALNQQHLPSLILCGVISSMNQQYENAETFFQKATYADPKSVLAWTMQGLFYESQDNAILSEMAFFEAKKQHQAAQMLLRSLNATLDIKEPETSFGVDRPYDRASHDGSFPGSETGTRTSSIASSKPSGDGKIGKIGGSKSSKTGSGGKGRQNSVKSGSNSKLISDSKLNVGGSGSVTRMRAKSVSSSGGSKKKMSSIKEIPKILEEITTVGSTGSPGKPSEREPTPGPTTSIFLKTSEFLLNSNALEFVPRAMSHELLDADGGPSYQYNLLLAQFYVLRQEFEKAEHCLQEAARFNHQNPDIWALMGHVHYLSHNYTKAKEFYERTLSYAKDAIDMHTTCLRLGAIYLEENRTDSFKKAKSAYLLACKRTPSCLSWLGFGIASYRLSELRDAEDALAEANILCNSNSEVWGYLTLVCLKTGRKLEAEQSYKYAIKLNLQNQQLLDEIHHFQQMTGFGNPEF
;
A
#
# COMPACT_ATOMS: atom_id res chain seq x y z
N MET A 1 12.22 -12.12 53.67
CA MET A 1 13.49 -12.82 53.42
C MET A 1 14.48 -11.77 52.98
N GLU A 2 15.68 -11.77 53.53
CA GLU A 2 16.72 -10.80 53.17
C GLU A 2 17.13 -11.01 51.71
N SER A 3 17.23 -9.94 50.95
CA SER A 3 17.69 -9.96 49.57
C SER A 3 19.19 -10.21 49.54
N VAL A 4 19.58 -11.45 49.28
CA VAL A 4 20.97 -11.79 48.98
C VAL A 4 21.36 -11.07 47.69
N GLU A 5 22.27 -10.10 47.80
CA GLU A 5 22.92 -9.51 46.63
C GLU A 5 23.63 -10.63 45.85
N PRO A 6 23.39 -10.79 44.54
CA PRO A 6 24.07 -11.82 43.76
C PRO A 6 25.55 -11.44 43.61
N GLU A 7 26.44 -12.21 44.23
CA GLU A 7 27.88 -12.13 43.97
C GLU A 7 28.11 -12.24 42.46
N ILE A 8 28.57 -11.16 41.84
CA ILE A 8 28.89 -11.12 40.41
C ILE A 8 30.12 -12.01 40.20
N LYS A 9 29.89 -13.26 39.77
CA LYS A 9 30.96 -14.16 39.33
C LYS A 9 31.61 -13.59 38.08
N ILE A 10 32.74 -12.91 38.27
CA ILE A 10 33.58 -12.39 37.19
C ILE A 10 34.04 -13.58 36.34
N ARG A 11 33.61 -13.62 35.07
CA ARG A 11 34.07 -14.62 34.10
C ARG A 11 35.57 -14.40 33.85
N PRO A 12 36.41 -15.46 33.87
CA PRO A 12 37.82 -15.30 33.57
C PRO A 12 38.03 -14.74 32.15
N PRO A 13 39.14 -14.03 31.89
CA PRO A 13 39.46 -13.55 30.55
C PRO A 13 39.58 -14.72 29.56
N VAL A 14 39.09 -14.52 28.34
CA VAL A 14 39.14 -15.52 27.26
C VAL A 14 40.15 -15.08 26.20
N PRO A 15 41.17 -15.90 25.85
CA PRO A 15 42.15 -15.54 24.85
C PRO A 15 41.54 -15.55 23.44
N VAL A 16 41.69 -14.44 22.72
CA VAL A 16 41.37 -14.31 21.30
C VAL A 16 42.64 -14.55 20.51
N HIS A 17 42.71 -15.67 19.78
CA HIS A 17 43.85 -15.99 18.93
C HIS A 17 43.65 -15.42 17.52
N ILE A 18 44.67 -14.73 17.00
CA ILE A 18 44.73 -14.18 15.65
C ILE A 18 45.87 -14.93 14.94
N THR A 19 45.55 -15.66 13.89
CA THR A 19 46.51 -16.39 13.07
C THR A 19 46.53 -15.84 11.65
N VAL A 20 47.66 -15.29 11.23
CA VAL A 20 47.89 -14.94 9.83
C VAL A 20 48.50 -16.15 9.13
N LEU A 21 47.70 -16.78 8.27
CA LEU A 21 48.05 -18.00 7.55
C LEU A 21 49.02 -17.66 6.41
N LYS A 22 48.58 -16.82 5.47
CA LYS A 22 49.34 -16.46 4.27
C LYS A 22 49.11 -15.02 3.81
N GLY A 23 50.00 -14.47 3.00
CA GLY A 23 49.79 -13.23 2.26
C GLY A 23 50.03 -13.44 0.77
N SER A 24 49.25 -12.80 -0.09
CA SER A 24 49.34 -12.96 -1.55
C SER A 24 49.48 -11.60 -2.25
N PHE A 25 50.16 -11.59 -3.39
CA PHE A 25 50.41 -10.39 -4.24
C PHE A 25 51.16 -9.23 -3.56
N LEU A 26 51.95 -9.52 -2.53
CA LEU A 26 52.87 -8.57 -1.90
C LEU A 26 54.07 -8.27 -2.82
N LYS A 27 54.63 -7.06 -2.76
CA LYS A 27 55.81 -6.63 -3.53
C LYS A 27 56.71 -5.73 -2.69
N GLY A 28 58.02 -5.91 -2.83
CA GLY A 28 59.05 -5.16 -2.11
C GLY A 28 59.81 -4.15 -2.97
N ASN A 29 60.75 -3.44 -2.35
CA ASN A 29 61.38 -2.23 -2.88
C ASN A 29 62.68 -2.51 -3.67
N LYS A 30 63.24 -3.74 -3.59
CA LYS A 30 64.51 -4.12 -4.26
C LYS A 30 64.48 -5.47 -5.00
N GLY A 31 63.34 -5.84 -5.60
CA GLY A 31 63.22 -6.99 -6.52
C GLY A 31 62.24 -8.06 -6.04
N ASP A 32 62.19 -9.18 -6.77
CA ASP A 32 61.10 -10.17 -6.70
C ASP A 32 61.04 -11.02 -5.42
N ASN A 33 62.10 -11.04 -4.60
CA ASN A 33 62.19 -11.85 -3.38
C ASN A 33 62.42 -11.00 -2.11
N PRO A 34 61.49 -10.13 -1.67
CA PRO A 34 61.61 -9.39 -0.42
C PRO A 34 61.51 -10.31 0.81
N ILE A 35 62.26 -9.98 1.86
CA ILE A 35 62.09 -10.59 3.18
C ILE A 35 61.06 -9.75 3.95
N THR A 36 59.95 -10.37 4.33
CA THR A 36 58.84 -9.68 5.00
C THR A 36 58.50 -10.33 6.34
N TYR A 37 57.91 -9.54 7.23
CA TYR A 37 57.27 -10.02 8.45
C TYR A 37 56.01 -9.19 8.73
N ILE A 38 55.12 -9.74 9.56
CA ILE A 38 53.89 -9.10 9.99
C ILE A 38 54.05 -8.67 11.44
N HIS A 39 53.66 -7.42 11.71
CA HIS A 39 53.58 -6.84 13.04
C HIS A 39 52.09 -6.68 13.39
N ALA A 40 51.65 -7.28 14.49
CA ALA A 40 50.26 -7.27 14.93
C ALA A 40 50.07 -6.35 16.15
N GLU A 41 49.08 -5.46 16.08
CA GLU A 41 48.71 -4.52 17.13
C GLU A 41 47.21 -4.59 17.43
N TYR A 42 46.84 -4.41 18.69
CA TYR A 42 45.46 -4.25 19.15
C TYR A 42 45.43 -3.25 20.30
N ASN A 43 44.47 -2.32 20.30
CA ASN A 43 44.32 -1.31 21.37
C ASN A 43 45.62 -0.50 21.68
N ASN A 44 46.40 -0.16 20.65
CA ASN A 44 47.73 0.47 20.74
C ASN A 44 48.79 -0.35 21.51
N LEU A 45 48.56 -1.66 21.71
CA LEU A 45 49.51 -2.60 22.28
C LEU A 45 50.03 -3.52 21.17
N GLN A 46 51.35 -3.69 21.10
CA GLN A 46 51.99 -4.68 20.25
C GLN A 46 51.65 -6.09 20.77
N LEU A 47 51.02 -6.91 19.92
CA LEU A 47 50.73 -8.31 20.22
C LEU A 47 51.90 -9.23 19.86
N GLY A 48 52.65 -8.90 18.80
CA GLY A 48 53.86 -9.61 18.41
C GLY A 48 54.22 -9.47 16.93
N ASP A 49 55.38 -10.02 16.60
CA ASP A 49 55.96 -10.01 15.26
C ASP A 49 56.08 -11.45 14.72
N SER A 50 55.79 -11.65 13.44
CA SER A 50 56.00 -12.94 12.78
C SER A 50 57.49 -13.26 12.58
N GLY A 51 57.78 -14.53 12.27
CA GLY A 51 59.06 -14.89 11.67
C GLY A 51 59.35 -14.07 10.40
N LYS A 52 60.63 -13.82 10.13
CA LYS A 52 61.11 -13.15 8.92
C LYS A 52 61.08 -14.14 7.75
N VAL A 53 60.10 -14.04 6.86
CA VAL A 53 59.89 -14.99 5.77
C VAL A 53 60.42 -14.39 4.45
N PRO A 54 61.34 -15.08 3.73
CA PRO A 54 61.70 -14.71 2.38
C PRO A 54 60.59 -15.09 1.41
N MET A 55 60.13 -14.14 0.59
CA MET A 55 59.23 -14.43 -0.53
C MET A 55 59.96 -15.26 -1.58
N THR A 56 59.33 -16.35 -2.03
CA THR A 56 59.76 -17.15 -3.17
C THR A 56 59.03 -16.71 -4.44
N LEU A 57 59.36 -17.30 -5.60
CA LEU A 57 58.74 -16.95 -6.89
C LEU A 57 57.23 -17.27 -6.98
N ASP A 58 56.69 -18.03 -6.01
CA ASP A 58 55.25 -18.25 -5.89
C ASP A 58 54.57 -17.00 -5.32
N THR A 59 53.39 -16.66 -5.86
CA THR A 59 52.67 -15.41 -5.53
C THR A 59 52.10 -15.35 -4.10
N GLU A 60 52.41 -16.32 -3.25
CA GLU A 60 51.91 -16.47 -1.88
C GLU A 60 53.07 -16.70 -0.88
N VAL A 61 52.99 -16.07 0.28
CA VAL A 61 53.93 -16.22 1.40
C VAL A 61 53.17 -16.80 2.59
N GLU A 62 53.53 -17.99 3.04
CA GLU A 62 53.00 -18.56 4.27
C GLU A 62 53.70 -17.95 5.50
N TYR A 63 52.93 -17.31 6.38
CA TYR A 63 53.44 -16.78 7.64
C TYR A 63 53.16 -17.72 8.81
N ASN A 64 51.99 -18.38 8.81
CA ASN A 64 51.49 -19.24 9.89
C ASN A 64 51.75 -18.67 11.30
N PHE A 65 51.57 -17.35 11.44
CA PHE A 65 51.89 -16.59 12.64
C PHE A 65 50.66 -16.43 13.52
N THR A 66 50.68 -17.05 14.70
CA THR A 66 49.63 -16.90 15.72
C THR A 66 50.10 -15.97 16.84
N THR A 67 49.25 -15.01 17.19
CA THR A 67 49.34 -14.19 18.42
C THR A 67 47.99 -14.18 19.14
N SER A 68 47.92 -13.66 20.35
CA SER A 68 46.67 -13.56 21.10
C SER A 68 46.64 -12.39 22.08
N PHE A 69 45.43 -11.95 22.42
CA PHE A 69 45.16 -11.03 23.51
C PHE A 69 43.99 -11.55 24.35
N ASP A 70 43.90 -11.15 25.62
CA ASP A 70 42.84 -11.59 26.51
C ASP A 70 41.62 -10.64 26.45
N CYS A 71 40.45 -11.18 26.14
CA CYS A 71 39.17 -10.48 26.24
C CYS A 71 38.65 -10.57 27.68
N THR A 72 38.52 -9.44 28.36
CA THR A 72 37.98 -9.35 29.74
C THR A 72 36.47 -9.10 29.74
N PHE A 73 35.80 -9.50 30.83
CA PHE A 73 34.36 -9.28 31.05
C PHE A 73 34.06 -8.35 32.23
N GLU A 74 35.08 -7.70 32.79
CA GLU A 74 34.91 -6.73 33.89
C GLU A 74 34.32 -5.42 33.36
N GLY A 75 33.07 -5.12 33.74
CA GLY A 75 32.45 -3.81 33.55
C GLY A 75 32.19 -3.40 32.09
N ASN A 76 31.86 -4.37 31.22
CA ASN A 76 31.54 -4.24 29.78
C ASN A 76 32.65 -3.68 28.86
N ALA A 77 33.70 -3.05 29.41
CA ALA A 77 34.79 -2.42 28.67
C ALA A 77 35.51 -3.37 27.69
N GLY A 78 35.73 -4.64 28.06
CA GLY A 78 36.40 -5.61 27.17
C GLY A 78 35.57 -6.02 25.95
N LEU A 79 34.23 -6.10 26.10
CA LEU A 79 33.31 -6.34 24.98
C LEU A 79 33.17 -5.08 24.12
N GLU A 80 33.09 -3.89 24.72
CA GLU A 80 33.08 -2.62 23.98
C GLU A 80 34.35 -2.42 23.15
N ASP A 81 35.52 -2.81 23.67
CA ASP A 81 36.80 -2.75 22.97
C ASP A 81 36.80 -3.60 21.70
N LEU A 82 36.29 -4.84 21.74
CA LEU A 82 36.17 -5.71 20.55
C LEU A 82 35.32 -5.09 19.42
N VAL A 83 34.34 -4.26 19.78
CA VAL A 83 33.39 -3.65 18.83
C VAL A 83 34.00 -2.41 18.14
N HIS A 84 34.77 -1.62 18.90
CA HIS A 84 35.32 -0.34 18.45
C HIS A 84 36.75 -0.45 17.89
N LYS A 85 37.55 -1.42 18.37
CA LYS A 85 38.98 -1.53 18.13
C LYS A 85 39.26 -2.81 17.32
N PRO A 86 39.54 -2.70 16.02
CA PRO A 86 39.97 -3.84 15.22
C PRO A 86 41.45 -4.17 15.47
N VAL A 87 41.88 -5.34 15.01
CA VAL A 87 43.31 -5.70 14.99
C VAL A 87 43.96 -5.05 13.76
N ILE A 88 45.12 -4.43 13.95
CA ILE A 88 45.93 -3.84 12.88
C ILE A 88 47.08 -4.80 12.57
N LEU A 89 47.18 -5.21 11.30
CA LEU A 89 48.26 -6.06 10.79
C LEU A 89 49.11 -5.25 9.82
N THR A 90 50.34 -4.94 10.22
CA THR A 90 51.28 -4.13 9.44
C THR A 90 52.31 -5.04 8.77
N VAL A 91 52.40 -4.99 7.43
CA VAL A 91 53.37 -5.77 6.65
C VAL A 91 54.63 -4.96 6.44
N ILE A 92 55.79 -5.51 6.84
CA ILE A 92 57.07 -4.79 6.87
C ILE A 92 58.13 -5.56 6.08
N GLU A 93 58.82 -4.88 5.17
CA GLU A 93 60.00 -5.36 4.43
C GLU A 93 61.29 -5.04 5.19
N ILE A 94 62.23 -5.98 5.20
CA ILE A 94 63.58 -5.79 5.75
C ILE A 94 64.57 -5.61 4.59
N LEU A 95 65.25 -4.46 4.56
CA LEU A 95 66.27 -4.20 3.55
C LEU A 95 67.60 -4.89 3.88
N PRO A 96 68.36 -5.37 2.87
CA PRO A 96 69.70 -5.93 3.07
C PRO A 96 70.65 -4.95 3.77
N LYS A 97 71.46 -5.44 4.72
CA LYS A 97 72.46 -4.63 5.45
C LYS A 97 73.54 -4.07 4.51
N GLU A 98 73.57 -2.76 4.35
CA GLU A 98 74.71 -2.06 3.76
C GLU A 98 75.91 -2.10 4.72
N LYS A 99 77.12 -2.32 4.18
CA LYS A 99 78.36 -2.71 4.91
C LYS A 99 78.91 -1.71 5.97
N LYS A 100 78.14 -0.71 6.42
CA LYS A 100 78.56 0.31 7.41
C LYS A 100 77.52 0.70 8.48
N LYS A 101 76.38 0.00 8.61
CA LYS A 101 75.37 0.29 9.66
C LYS A 101 75.11 -0.93 10.57
N ARG A 102 74.84 -0.66 11.86
CA ARG A 102 74.59 -1.68 12.90
C ARG A 102 73.14 -2.16 12.94
N GLU A 103 72.20 -1.34 12.48
CA GLU A 103 70.76 -1.59 12.52
C GLU A 103 70.21 -2.04 11.16
N GLU A 104 69.17 -2.88 11.19
CA GLU A 104 68.42 -3.30 10.01
C GLU A 104 67.45 -2.19 9.61
N LYS A 105 67.50 -1.74 8.34
CA LYS A 105 66.57 -0.72 7.85
C LYS A 105 65.30 -1.40 7.34
N THR A 106 64.18 -1.14 8.00
CA THR A 106 62.85 -1.63 7.61
C THR A 106 62.08 -0.60 6.77
N ILE A 107 61.10 -1.08 6.00
CA ILE A 107 60.12 -0.26 5.28
C ILE A 107 58.73 -0.88 5.51
N VAL A 108 57.76 -0.08 5.91
CA VAL A 108 56.36 -0.51 5.97
C VAL A 108 55.80 -0.57 4.54
N LEU A 109 55.29 -1.74 4.14
CA LEU A 109 54.65 -1.93 2.83
C LEU A 109 53.18 -1.50 2.87
N GLY A 110 52.46 -1.92 3.91
CA GLY A 110 51.02 -1.65 4.02
C GLY A 110 50.41 -2.16 5.33
N GLN A 111 49.13 -1.85 5.54
CA GLN A 111 48.35 -2.28 6.70
C GLN A 111 47.03 -2.92 6.28
N ALA A 112 46.62 -3.96 7.00
CA ALA A 112 45.32 -4.62 6.90
C ALA A 112 44.60 -4.55 8.26
N ILE A 113 43.27 -4.49 8.24
CA ILE A 113 42.44 -4.34 9.45
C ILE A 113 41.50 -5.54 9.59
N VAL A 114 41.51 -6.18 10.77
CA VAL A 114 40.64 -7.32 11.12
C VAL A 114 39.49 -6.84 12.01
N ASP A 115 38.27 -6.91 11.48
CA ASP A 115 37.04 -6.64 12.25
C ASP A 115 36.68 -7.86 13.13
N LEU A 116 36.38 -7.63 14.41
CA LEU A 116 36.15 -8.67 15.41
C LEU A 116 34.66 -8.91 15.74
N ILE A 117 33.74 -8.17 15.10
CA ILE A 117 32.28 -8.35 15.26
C ILE A 117 31.80 -9.82 15.20
N PRO A 118 32.30 -10.71 14.31
CA PRO A 118 31.78 -12.08 14.21
C PRO A 118 31.82 -12.87 15.53
N LEU A 119 32.80 -12.59 16.41
CA LEU A 119 32.89 -13.23 17.73
C LEU A 119 31.70 -12.88 18.64
N LEU A 120 31.14 -11.68 18.47
CA LEU A 120 29.98 -11.17 19.22
C LEU A 120 28.65 -11.59 18.58
N GLN A 121 28.66 -11.97 17.31
CA GLN A 121 27.53 -12.62 16.63
C GLN A 121 27.45 -14.13 16.93
N GLY A 122 28.39 -14.67 17.71
CA GLY A 122 28.39 -16.05 18.22
C GLY A 122 29.37 -17.00 17.53
N GLU A 123 30.17 -16.52 16.57
CA GLU A 123 31.18 -17.35 15.91
C GLU A 123 32.37 -17.59 16.84
N SER A 124 32.75 -18.85 17.08
CA SER A 124 33.99 -19.18 17.81
C SER A 124 35.24 -19.12 16.93
N THR A 125 35.07 -19.23 15.61
CA THR A 125 36.14 -19.31 14.62
C THR A 125 35.69 -18.72 13.30
N PHE A 126 36.44 -17.77 12.75
CA PHE A 126 36.16 -17.20 11.43
C PHE A 126 37.45 -16.96 10.62
N ARG A 127 37.36 -17.19 9.31
CA ARG A 127 38.46 -17.03 8.35
C ARG A 127 38.08 -15.94 7.34
N LYS A 128 38.92 -14.92 7.19
CA LYS A 128 38.66 -13.77 6.33
C LYS A 128 39.90 -13.40 5.52
N THR A 129 39.68 -13.12 4.22
CA THR A 129 40.69 -12.55 3.33
C THR A 129 40.56 -11.03 3.35
N ILE A 130 41.64 -10.34 3.70
CA ILE A 130 41.63 -8.90 4.00
C ILE A 130 42.59 -8.17 3.06
N GLN A 131 42.17 -7.04 2.49
CA GLN A 131 43.05 -6.24 1.63
C GLN A 131 44.14 -5.56 2.46
N VAL A 132 45.39 -5.61 1.98
CA VAL A 132 46.47 -4.75 2.48
C VAL A 132 46.36 -3.40 1.78
N HIS A 133 46.28 -2.34 2.55
CA HIS A 133 46.30 -0.97 2.03
C HIS A 133 47.73 -0.44 2.03
N PRO A 134 48.23 0.10 0.90
CA PRO A 134 49.59 0.62 0.82
C PRO A 134 49.80 1.81 1.76
N VAL A 135 51.02 1.91 2.30
CA VAL A 135 51.51 3.18 2.88
C VAL A 135 51.98 4.08 1.74
N VAL A 136 51.76 5.40 1.87
CA VAL A 136 52.15 6.38 0.84
C VAL A 136 53.65 6.32 0.57
N GLY A 137 54.04 6.14 -0.69
CA GLY A 137 55.44 5.96 -1.10
C GLY A 137 56.01 4.55 -0.87
N SER A 138 55.17 3.56 -0.56
CA SER A 138 55.56 2.14 -0.58
C SER A 138 55.53 1.55 -2.01
N PRO A 139 56.20 0.42 -2.27
CA PRO A 139 56.10 -0.30 -3.54
C PRO A 139 54.67 -0.76 -3.89
N LEU A 140 53.79 -0.90 -2.89
CA LEU A 140 52.39 -1.28 -3.07
C LEU A 140 51.50 -0.10 -3.54
N ASP A 141 51.98 1.14 -3.42
CA ASP A 141 51.26 2.38 -3.77
C ASP A 141 51.19 2.63 -5.29
N HIS A 142 52.00 1.91 -6.07
CA HIS A 142 52.11 2.08 -7.54
C HIS A 142 51.62 0.84 -8.32
N ILE A 143 50.71 0.06 -7.74
CA ILE A 143 50.08 -1.09 -8.41
C ILE A 143 49.07 -0.60 -9.45
N ALA A 144 49.14 -1.14 -10.67
CA ALA A 144 48.24 -0.79 -11.76
C ALA A 144 46.78 -1.21 -11.44
N PRO A 145 45.74 -0.48 -11.89
CA PRO A 145 44.34 -0.76 -11.55
C PRO A 145 43.85 -2.17 -11.90
N ASP A 146 44.39 -2.75 -12.98
CA ASP A 146 44.03 -4.09 -13.47
C ASP A 146 44.83 -5.23 -12.81
N ALA A 147 45.77 -4.92 -11.92
CA ALA A 147 46.62 -5.91 -11.24
C ALA A 147 45.99 -6.42 -9.93
N PRO A 148 46.27 -7.68 -9.52
CA PRO A 148 45.74 -8.21 -8.27
C PRO A 148 46.26 -7.41 -7.08
N LYS A 149 45.34 -7.04 -6.17
CA LYS A 149 45.64 -6.28 -4.97
C LYS A 149 46.29 -7.18 -3.89
N PRO A 150 47.19 -6.63 -3.06
CA PRO A 150 47.80 -7.38 -1.96
C PRO A 150 46.75 -7.73 -0.90
N ILE A 151 46.80 -8.97 -0.40
CA ILE A 151 45.82 -9.53 0.54
C ILE A 151 46.49 -10.38 1.64
N LEU A 152 45.84 -10.49 2.80
CA LEU A 152 46.19 -11.40 3.89
C LEU A 152 45.06 -12.40 4.20
N GLU A 153 45.46 -13.66 4.25
CA GLU A 153 44.85 -14.82 4.89
C GLU A 153 44.79 -14.75 6.43
N VAL A 154 43.68 -14.33 7.05
CA VAL A 154 43.56 -14.30 8.53
C VAL A 154 42.49 -15.26 9.05
N LEU A 155 42.84 -16.00 10.10
CA LEU A 155 41.95 -16.84 10.91
C LEU A 155 41.92 -16.27 12.33
N VAL A 156 40.73 -16.02 12.87
CA VAL A 156 40.53 -15.63 14.28
C VAL A 156 39.77 -16.74 14.99
N SER A 157 40.20 -17.10 16.20
CA SER A 157 39.62 -18.20 16.98
C SER A 157 39.62 -17.93 18.48
N VAL A 158 38.52 -18.25 19.15
CA VAL A 158 38.38 -18.30 20.61
C VAL A 158 38.13 -19.75 21.06
N PRO A 159 38.61 -20.17 22.24
CA PRO A 159 38.44 -21.56 22.72
C PRO A 159 36.98 -21.91 23.05
N GLU A 160 36.18 -20.91 23.46
CA GLU A 160 34.75 -21.01 23.70
C GLU A 160 34.05 -19.74 23.19
N PRO A 161 32.76 -19.78 22.82
CA PRO A 161 32.01 -18.59 22.42
C PRO A 161 32.06 -17.48 23.47
N LEU A 162 32.31 -16.25 23.04
CA LEU A 162 32.37 -15.09 23.94
C LEU A 162 31.01 -14.79 24.58
N LEU A 163 29.90 -15.16 23.93
CA LEU A 163 28.54 -15.00 24.42
C LEU A 163 27.76 -16.30 24.27
N THR A 164 26.87 -16.59 25.22
CA THR A 164 25.92 -17.71 25.13
C THR A 164 24.84 -17.43 24.09
N GLU A 165 24.18 -18.46 23.53
CA GLU A 165 23.10 -18.26 22.55
C GLU A 165 21.97 -17.35 23.06
N SER A 166 21.63 -17.41 24.35
CA SER A 166 20.63 -16.54 24.97
C SER A 166 21.09 -15.09 25.01
N GLN A 167 22.36 -14.84 25.37
CA GLN A 167 22.96 -13.50 25.30
C GLN A 167 23.02 -13.00 23.86
N VAL A 168 23.47 -13.80 22.90
CA VAL A 168 23.50 -13.42 21.47
C VAL A 168 22.10 -13.14 20.95
N LYS A 169 21.07 -13.86 21.37
CA LYS A 169 19.67 -13.59 20.99
C LYS A 169 19.17 -12.28 21.61
N GLY A 170 19.39 -12.07 22.91
CA GLY A 170 18.95 -10.90 23.67
C GLY A 170 19.77 -9.61 23.48
N SER A 171 20.97 -9.68 22.89
CA SER A 171 21.81 -8.52 22.59
C SER A 171 21.58 -7.96 21.20
N ASN A 172 22.07 -6.74 20.97
CA ASN A 172 22.06 -6.06 19.68
C ASN A 172 23.34 -5.23 19.49
N LEU A 173 23.56 -4.75 18.27
CA LEU A 173 24.69 -3.91 17.93
C LEU A 173 24.19 -2.62 17.27
N LEU A 174 24.34 -1.49 17.96
CA LEU A 174 24.01 -0.16 17.47
C LEU A 174 25.22 0.42 16.72
N ARG A 175 25.05 0.75 15.45
CA ARG A 175 26.03 1.46 14.63
C ARG A 175 25.55 2.88 14.39
N THR A 176 26.29 3.86 14.91
CA THR A 176 26.02 5.28 14.73
C THR A 176 27.03 5.86 13.75
N THR A 177 26.56 6.48 12.67
CA THR A 177 27.38 7.14 11.67
C THR A 177 27.17 8.64 11.73
N VAL A 178 28.26 9.40 11.85
CA VAL A 178 28.28 10.86 11.68
C VAL A 178 28.85 11.16 10.30
N GLU A 179 28.03 11.69 9.40
CA GLU A 179 28.47 12.09 8.07
C GLU A 179 29.17 13.46 8.11
N SER A 180 28.36 14.53 8.15
CA SER A 180 28.80 15.92 8.11
C SER A 180 27.81 16.85 8.83
N ILE A 181 28.32 17.97 9.32
CA ILE A 181 27.53 19.17 9.66
C ILE A 181 27.66 20.15 8.49
N TYR A 182 26.54 20.54 7.90
CA TYR A 182 26.46 21.46 6.78
C TYR A 182 26.02 22.86 7.21
N SER A 183 26.32 23.86 6.38
CA SER A 183 26.00 25.27 6.63
C SER A 183 26.51 25.75 7.99
N VAL A 184 27.78 25.45 8.31
CA VAL A 184 28.41 25.84 9.59
C VAL A 184 28.59 27.36 9.73
N PRO A 185 28.62 27.91 10.95
CA PRO A 185 28.76 29.36 11.18
C PRO A 185 29.93 30.00 10.44
N GLU A 186 29.73 31.21 9.91
CA GLU A 186 30.70 31.87 9.02
C GLU A 186 32.08 32.07 9.66
N ALA A 187 32.10 32.31 10.98
CA ALA A 187 33.30 32.44 11.81
C ALA A 187 34.23 31.21 11.79
N TRP A 188 33.77 30.06 11.28
CA TRP A 188 34.59 28.87 11.14
C TRP A 188 35.43 29.00 9.86
N THR A 189 36.75 29.18 10.02
CA THR A 189 37.70 29.37 8.91
C THR A 189 38.75 28.25 8.88
N THR A 190 39.21 27.91 7.68
CA THR A 190 40.32 26.94 7.48
C THR A 190 41.70 27.56 7.73
N THR A 191 41.76 28.89 7.87
CA THR A 191 42.98 29.67 8.08
C THR A 191 42.99 30.28 9.49
N GLY A 192 44.00 29.94 10.30
CA GLY A 192 44.17 30.46 11.67
C GLY A 192 44.38 29.33 12.67
N THR A 193 43.86 29.51 13.89
CA THR A 193 43.88 28.49 14.94
C THR A 193 43.13 27.23 14.48
N HIS A 194 43.75 26.06 14.60
CA HIS A 194 43.08 24.79 14.34
C HIS A 194 42.14 24.43 15.49
N PHE A 195 40.93 23.99 15.17
CA PHE A 195 39.92 23.53 16.13
C PHE A 195 39.62 22.05 15.90
N SER A 196 39.33 21.34 16.99
CA SER A 196 38.72 20.02 16.96
C SER A 196 37.21 20.17 17.11
N TYR A 197 36.49 19.48 16.23
CA TYR A 197 35.03 19.41 16.24
C TYR A 197 34.60 18.05 16.79
N PHE A 198 33.68 18.10 17.75
CA PHE A 198 33.16 16.93 18.44
C PHE A 198 31.65 16.82 18.23
N VAL A 199 31.18 15.59 18.03
CA VAL A 199 29.77 15.20 18.08
C VAL A 199 29.64 14.13 19.16
N ILE A 200 28.69 14.29 20.08
CA ILE A 200 28.59 13.47 21.30
C ILE A 200 27.14 13.03 21.49
N LEU A 201 26.92 11.73 21.70
CA LEU A 201 25.66 11.22 22.23
C LEU A 201 25.91 10.27 23.41
N HIS A 202 24.87 10.10 24.22
CA HIS A 202 24.84 9.16 25.33
C HIS A 202 24.04 7.93 24.91
N VAL A 203 24.45 6.72 25.30
CA VAL A 203 23.76 5.46 25.01
C VAL A 203 23.60 4.67 26.31
N PRO A 204 22.42 4.08 26.61
CA PRO A 204 22.24 3.32 27.86
C PRO A 204 23.14 2.09 27.91
N ALA A 205 23.69 1.79 29.08
CA ALA A 205 24.46 0.58 29.35
C ALA A 205 23.79 -0.28 30.43
N ALA A 206 24.46 -1.39 30.78
CA ALA A 206 24.12 -2.16 31.97
C ALA A 206 24.33 -1.35 33.26
N LEU A 207 23.66 -1.75 34.35
CA LEU A 207 23.87 -1.20 35.70
C LEU A 207 23.76 0.34 35.83
N GLU A 208 22.80 0.96 35.13
CA GLU A 208 22.48 2.40 35.20
C GLU A 208 23.61 3.37 34.77
N LYS A 209 24.63 2.85 34.08
CA LYS A 209 25.66 3.67 33.45
C LYS A 209 25.22 4.12 32.05
N GLU A 210 25.74 5.26 31.61
CA GLU A 210 25.64 5.74 30.24
C GLU A 210 27.02 5.65 29.55
N ILE A 211 27.04 5.11 28.33
CA ILE A 211 28.23 5.13 27.47
C ILE A 211 28.22 6.43 26.66
N ARG A 212 29.31 7.20 26.76
CA ARG A 212 29.47 8.46 26.02
C ARG A 212 30.13 8.21 24.65
N VAL A 213 29.32 8.20 23.60
CA VAL A 213 29.77 7.97 22.22
C VAL A 213 30.27 9.29 21.63
N VAL A 214 31.59 9.52 21.74
CA VAL A 214 32.26 10.72 21.22
C VAL A 214 32.84 10.48 19.83
N PHE A 215 32.42 11.28 18.84
CA PHE A 215 33.08 11.43 17.55
C PHE A 215 33.98 12.67 17.59
N SER A 216 35.23 12.51 17.19
CA SER A 216 36.27 13.55 17.21
C SER A 216 36.94 13.66 15.84
N HIS A 217 37.84 14.64 15.65
CA HIS A 217 38.60 14.83 14.41
C HIS A 217 37.76 15.17 13.17
N GLY A 218 36.68 15.93 13.35
CA GLY A 218 35.93 16.49 12.22
C GLY A 218 36.81 17.40 11.37
N ILE A 219 36.73 17.28 10.04
CA ILE A 219 37.56 18.05 9.10
C ILE A 219 36.71 19.17 8.48
N LEU A 220 37.07 20.43 8.74
CA LEU A 220 36.44 21.58 8.09
C LEU A 220 36.81 21.60 6.59
N LYS A 221 35.79 21.50 5.74
CA LYS A 221 35.89 21.51 4.28
C LYS A 221 35.67 22.89 3.70
N VAL A 222 36.33 23.15 2.58
CA VAL A 222 36.19 24.41 1.83
C VAL A 222 34.87 24.43 1.02
N PRO A 223 34.28 25.60 0.78
CA PRO A 223 33.14 25.78 -0.14
C PRO A 223 33.38 25.12 -1.51
N GLY A 224 32.35 24.51 -2.08
CA GLY A 224 32.38 23.93 -3.43
C GLY A 224 32.99 22.52 -3.58
N GLU A 225 33.59 21.93 -2.54
CA GLU A 225 34.04 20.53 -2.59
C GLU A 225 32.84 19.57 -2.55
N LYS A 226 32.33 19.14 -3.72
CA LYS A 226 31.26 18.13 -3.78
C LYS A 226 31.76 16.74 -3.36
N GLU A 227 31.02 16.06 -2.50
CA GLU A 227 31.27 14.67 -2.13
C GLU A 227 30.77 13.69 -3.20
N SER A 228 31.61 12.71 -3.54
CA SER A 228 31.22 11.55 -4.31
C SER A 228 30.39 10.60 -3.46
N THR A 229 29.23 10.17 -3.97
CA THR A 229 28.45 9.06 -3.40
C THR A 229 28.38 7.91 -4.41
N PRO A 230 28.49 6.63 -3.98
CA PRO A 230 28.75 6.19 -2.60
C PRO A 230 30.20 6.47 -2.15
N ARG A 231 30.40 6.65 -0.83
CA ARG A 231 31.72 6.76 -0.19
C ARG A 231 31.84 5.81 1.00
N LEU A 232 33.05 5.38 1.33
CA LEU A 232 33.30 4.43 2.44
C LEU A 232 33.24 5.12 3.81
N LYS A 233 32.67 4.45 4.80
CA LYS A 233 32.73 4.86 6.20
C LYS A 233 34.12 4.60 6.79
N LYS A 234 34.49 5.36 7.81
CA LYS A 234 35.81 5.33 8.45
C LYS A 234 35.74 4.81 9.88
N TRP A 235 36.81 4.15 10.31
CA TRP A 235 37.03 3.74 11.70
C TRP A 235 37.32 4.94 12.61
N PRO A 236 36.89 4.92 13.89
CA PRO A 236 37.16 5.96 14.87
C PRO A 236 38.56 5.83 15.50
N ILE A 237 39.57 5.56 14.67
CA ILE A 237 40.95 5.21 15.08
C ILE A 237 41.92 6.30 14.62
N ILE A 238 42.88 6.62 15.46
CA ILE A 238 43.94 7.60 15.22
C ILE A 238 45.26 6.82 15.00
N ASN A 239 46.19 7.35 14.21
CA ASN A 239 47.54 6.81 13.94
C ASN A 239 47.65 5.62 12.95
N LEU A 240 46.70 5.45 12.03
CA LEU A 240 46.90 4.53 10.88
C LEU A 240 47.94 5.11 9.90
N SER A 241 48.91 4.30 9.51
CA SER A 241 49.99 4.67 8.58
C SER A 241 49.58 4.56 7.10
N ALA A 242 48.64 3.68 6.78
CA ALA A 242 48.07 3.53 5.45
C ALA A 242 46.73 4.26 5.33
N ALA A 243 46.65 5.29 4.49
CA ALA A 243 45.43 6.10 4.31
C ALA A 243 44.22 5.27 3.84
N GLY A 244 44.45 4.17 3.11
CA GLY A 244 43.39 3.24 2.72
C GLY A 244 42.85 2.39 3.87
N ALA A 245 43.63 2.16 4.94
CA ALA A 245 43.22 1.33 6.07
C ALA A 245 42.19 2.04 6.98
N GLN A 246 42.03 3.36 6.87
CA GLN A 246 41.06 4.11 7.69
C GLN A 246 39.60 3.72 7.43
N TYR A 247 39.31 3.00 6.34
CA TYR A 247 37.96 2.65 5.91
C TYR A 247 37.48 1.31 6.48
N ILE A 248 36.19 1.23 6.78
CA ILE A 248 35.51 0.00 7.20
C ILE A 248 35.19 -0.82 5.93
N PRO A 249 35.65 -2.08 5.83
CA PRO A 249 35.31 -2.94 4.71
C PRO A 249 33.79 -3.09 4.54
N ASP A 250 33.33 -3.02 3.30
CA ASP A 250 31.92 -3.20 2.89
C ASP A 250 30.89 -2.23 3.53
N SER A 251 31.32 -1.19 4.26
CA SER A 251 30.43 -0.19 4.86
C SER A 251 30.47 1.15 4.11
N PHE A 252 29.33 1.54 3.54
CA PHE A 252 29.20 2.68 2.63
C PHE A 252 28.13 3.67 3.09
N ILE A 253 28.39 4.95 2.84
CA ILE A 253 27.40 6.01 2.82
C ILE A 253 26.79 6.04 1.42
N GLN A 254 25.49 5.72 1.35
CA GLN A 254 24.73 5.63 0.11
C GLN A 254 23.93 6.92 -0.15
N PRO A 255 23.66 7.28 -1.42
CA PRO A 255 22.75 8.38 -1.73
C PRO A 255 21.33 8.02 -1.28
N CYS A 256 20.71 8.91 -0.50
CA CYS A 256 19.30 8.81 -0.08
C CYS A 256 18.54 10.02 -0.64
N PRO A 257 17.39 9.85 -1.31
CA PRO A 257 16.49 10.96 -1.61
C PRO A 257 15.98 11.59 -0.31
N TYR A 258 15.93 12.93 -0.25
CA TYR A 258 15.55 13.65 0.98
C TYR A 258 14.16 13.24 1.51
N GLU A 259 13.20 12.95 0.62
CA GLU A 259 11.85 12.48 0.98
C GLU A 259 11.81 11.14 1.75
N ASN A 260 12.89 10.35 1.71
CA ASN A 260 13.01 9.08 2.42
C ASN A 260 13.93 9.19 3.67
N GLU A 261 14.28 10.41 4.10
CA GLU A 261 15.04 10.65 5.33
C GLU A 261 14.12 10.84 6.54
N ASP A 262 14.51 10.27 7.69
CA ASP A 262 13.80 10.34 8.97
C ASP A 262 14.02 11.66 9.74
N GLY A 263 14.70 12.63 9.11
CA GLY A 263 15.03 13.92 9.71
C GLY A 263 14.06 15.04 9.34
N GLU A 264 14.01 16.09 10.15
CA GLU A 264 13.06 17.21 10.01
C GLU A 264 13.18 17.96 8.68
N LEU A 265 14.36 17.96 8.05
CA LEU A 265 14.62 18.71 6.81
C LEU A 265 14.31 17.90 5.52
N ASN A 266 13.39 16.94 5.59
CA ASN A 266 13.00 16.07 4.47
C ASN A 266 11.96 16.68 3.51
N GLN A 267 11.19 17.67 3.94
CA GLN A 267 10.08 18.25 3.17
C GLN A 267 10.58 19.13 2.01
N LYS A 268 9.74 19.28 0.96
CA LYS A 268 10.07 19.99 -0.29
C LYS A 268 10.57 21.42 -0.10
N GLN A 269 10.06 22.14 0.91
CA GLN A 269 10.50 23.49 1.24
C GLN A 269 11.99 23.59 1.65
N HIS A 270 12.59 22.50 2.14
CA HIS A 270 14.00 22.47 2.53
C HIS A 270 14.93 22.07 1.38
N TRP A 271 14.43 21.48 0.29
CA TRP A 271 15.27 20.84 -0.75
C TRP A 271 16.24 21.81 -1.43
N ALA A 272 15.80 23.04 -1.73
CA ALA A 272 16.65 24.06 -2.34
C ALA A 272 17.81 24.46 -1.41
N PHE A 273 17.47 24.76 -0.15
CA PHE A 273 18.45 25.08 0.90
C PHE A 273 19.42 23.93 1.19
N ARG A 274 18.92 22.69 1.26
CA ARG A 274 19.73 21.47 1.41
C ARG A 274 20.74 21.33 0.27
N THR A 275 20.28 21.51 -0.97
CA THR A 275 21.13 21.44 -2.17
C THR A 275 22.23 22.51 -2.14
N GLU A 276 21.89 23.75 -1.78
CA GLU A 276 22.85 24.86 -1.61
C GLU A 276 23.87 24.54 -0.50
N ALA A 277 23.40 24.10 0.67
CA ALA A 277 24.24 23.80 1.83
C ALA A 277 25.19 22.61 1.60
N GLU A 278 24.77 21.60 0.85
CA GLU A 278 25.55 20.39 0.55
C GLU A 278 26.60 20.61 -0.57
N ASN A 279 26.31 21.47 -1.56
CA ASN A 279 27.21 21.69 -2.70
C ASN A 279 28.08 22.95 -2.55
N GLU A 280 27.59 24.03 -1.94
CA GLU A 280 28.23 25.35 -2.01
C GLU A 280 28.80 25.83 -0.66
N LYS A 281 28.19 25.48 0.48
CA LYS A 281 28.59 26.02 1.79
C LYS A 281 29.73 25.25 2.46
N LYS A 282 30.33 25.90 3.47
CA LYS A 282 31.27 25.26 4.41
C LYS A 282 30.58 24.12 5.16
N ARG A 283 31.31 23.04 5.43
CA ARG A 283 30.85 21.91 6.25
C ARG A 283 32.00 21.33 7.06
N VAL A 284 31.69 20.60 8.14
CA VAL A 284 32.66 19.74 8.84
C VAL A 284 32.27 18.29 8.58
N ALA A 285 33.20 17.50 8.05
CA ALA A 285 32.98 16.11 7.67
C ALA A 285 33.75 15.14 8.57
N TRP A 286 33.12 14.03 8.95
CA TRP A 286 33.71 12.92 9.69
C TRP A 286 33.71 11.64 8.83
N ASP A 287 32.54 11.25 8.31
CA ASP A 287 32.25 9.92 7.74
C ASP A 287 32.60 8.76 8.68
N LEU A 288 32.51 8.97 10.00
CA LEU A 288 32.91 8.00 11.02
C LEU A 288 31.72 7.12 11.43
N GLU A 289 31.93 5.82 11.57
CA GLU A 289 31.00 4.90 12.23
C GLU A 289 31.55 4.51 13.61
N LYS A 290 30.75 4.70 14.67
CA LYS A 290 30.96 4.07 15.98
C LYS A 290 29.92 2.98 16.19
N ARG A 291 30.27 2.00 17.01
CA ARG A 291 29.56 0.73 17.10
C ARG A 291 29.48 0.34 18.59
N CYS A 292 28.29 0.23 19.14
CA CYS A 292 28.06 -0.02 20.56
C CYS A 292 27.31 -1.34 20.74
N PHE A 293 27.91 -2.29 21.46
CA PHE A 293 27.22 -3.52 21.87
C PHE A 293 26.20 -3.20 22.97
N MET A 294 24.99 -3.73 22.84
CA MET A 294 23.90 -3.49 23.76
C MET A 294 23.35 -4.80 24.30
N GLU A 295 23.39 -4.96 25.62
CA GLU A 295 22.76 -6.06 26.34
C GLU A 295 21.25 -5.86 26.48
N GLN A 296 20.52 -6.91 26.84
CA GLN A 296 19.06 -6.91 26.92
C GLN A 296 18.51 -5.78 27.82
N ASP A 297 19.12 -5.55 28.99
CA ASP A 297 18.72 -4.47 29.92
C ASP A 297 18.92 -3.07 29.31
N ALA A 298 20.01 -2.88 28.57
CA ALA A 298 20.31 -1.62 27.89
C ALA A 298 19.29 -1.35 26.76
N LEU A 299 18.88 -2.39 26.04
CA LEU A 299 17.85 -2.30 24.99
C LEU A 299 16.48 -1.97 25.55
N VAL A 300 16.06 -2.60 26.65
CA VAL A 300 14.78 -2.29 27.32
C VAL A 300 14.77 -0.86 27.85
N ARG A 301 15.88 -0.38 28.43
CA ARG A 301 16.03 1.05 28.82
C ARG A 301 15.93 1.98 27.62
N MET A 302 16.64 1.68 26.53
CA MET A 302 16.62 2.49 25.31
C MET A 302 15.21 2.56 24.70
N GLN A 303 14.50 1.42 24.62
CA GLN A 303 13.11 1.35 24.16
C GLN A 303 12.18 2.20 25.02
N LYS A 304 12.25 2.06 26.35
CA LYS A 304 11.44 2.85 27.29
C LYS A 304 11.68 4.34 27.11
N GLN A 305 12.95 4.74 27.04
CA GLN A 305 13.33 6.14 26.87
C GLN A 305 12.86 6.71 25.52
N MET A 306 13.02 5.96 24.43
CA MET A 306 12.50 6.35 23.10
C MET A 306 10.96 6.51 23.12
N ALA A 307 10.24 5.66 23.85
CA ALA A 307 8.78 5.75 23.97
C ALA A 307 8.33 6.96 24.81
N GLU A 308 9.08 7.30 25.87
CA GLU A 308 8.75 8.41 26.78
C GLU A 308 9.16 9.79 26.22
N SER A 309 10.34 9.92 25.61
CA SER A 309 10.89 11.22 25.17
C SER A 309 10.83 11.46 23.66
N ARG A 310 10.82 10.39 22.84
CA ARG A 310 10.99 10.38 21.37
C ARG A 310 12.33 10.93 20.86
N TYR A 311 12.80 12.04 21.42
CA TYR A 311 14.01 12.75 21.02
C TYR A 311 15.24 12.31 21.80
N TRP A 312 16.34 12.14 21.07
CA TRP A 312 17.66 11.83 21.59
C TRP A 312 18.60 13.02 21.38
N PRO A 313 19.24 13.56 22.42
CA PRO A 313 20.12 14.70 22.28
C PRO A 313 21.48 14.27 21.73
N VAL A 314 21.95 14.98 20.70
CA VAL A 314 23.29 14.86 20.13
C VAL A 314 23.98 16.21 20.26
N GLU A 315 24.98 16.32 21.14
CA GLU A 315 25.72 17.56 21.37
C GLU A 315 26.79 17.79 20.28
N ILE A 316 27.00 19.05 19.91
CA ILE A 316 28.08 19.51 19.04
C ILE A 316 28.95 20.50 19.82
N LYS A 317 30.28 20.29 19.82
CA LYS A 317 31.25 21.13 20.56
C LYS A 317 32.47 21.44 19.71
N ARG A 318 32.98 22.67 19.80
CA ARG A 318 34.23 23.11 19.15
C ARG A 318 35.26 23.52 20.21
N VAL A 319 36.43 22.90 20.17
CA VAL A 319 37.53 23.12 21.14
C VAL A 319 38.83 23.46 20.38
N PRO A 320 39.62 24.47 20.78
CA PRO A 320 40.88 24.78 20.12
C PRO A 320 41.93 23.68 20.33
N ILE A 321 42.73 23.39 19.29
CA ILE A 321 43.84 22.43 19.36
C ILE A 321 45.11 23.18 19.80
N SER A 322 45.69 22.80 20.94
CA SER A 322 46.97 23.37 21.39
C SER A 322 48.13 22.78 20.58
N THR A 323 49.04 23.64 20.10
CA THR A 323 50.22 23.20 19.35
C THR A 323 51.47 23.25 20.23
N ALA A 324 51.99 22.09 20.63
CA ALA A 324 53.26 21.98 21.35
C ALA A 324 54.43 22.45 20.46
N ALA A 325 55.09 23.54 20.86
CA ALA A 325 56.15 24.16 20.06
C ALA A 325 57.46 23.33 20.09
N LYS A 326 58.09 23.16 18.93
CA LYS A 326 59.43 22.54 18.81
C LYS A 326 60.52 23.49 19.32
N GLY A 327 61.15 23.14 20.44
CA GLY A 327 62.39 23.78 20.93
C GLY A 327 63.12 22.86 21.89
N GLY A 328 64.34 22.42 21.55
CA GLY A 328 65.04 21.37 22.30
C GLY A 328 66.02 21.90 23.35
N ALA A 329 65.82 21.56 24.62
CA ALA A 329 66.88 21.36 25.62
C ALA A 329 66.35 20.58 26.83
N LYS A 330 67.21 19.72 27.41
CA LYS A 330 66.91 18.76 28.50
C LYS A 330 66.19 19.36 29.73
N SER A 331 65.09 18.73 30.16
CA SER A 331 64.76 18.56 31.59
C SER A 331 63.76 17.42 31.83
N SER A 332 63.70 16.98 33.09
CA SER A 332 62.82 15.94 33.63
C SER A 332 61.36 16.38 33.82
N LYS A 333 60.43 15.40 33.90
CA LYS A 333 58.99 15.52 34.15
C LYS A 333 58.21 16.21 33.02
N MET A 334 57.57 15.38 32.19
CA MET A 334 56.57 15.79 31.20
C MET A 334 55.32 14.90 31.37
N ASP A 335 54.76 14.95 32.58
CA ASP A 335 53.44 14.40 32.94
C ASP A 335 52.65 15.52 33.65
N LYS A 336 52.10 16.45 32.86
CA LYS A 336 50.99 17.39 33.17
C LYS A 336 50.79 18.38 32.02
N ALA A 337 49.53 18.80 31.84
CA ALA A 337 49.03 19.78 30.87
C ALA A 337 48.80 19.29 29.42
N GLU A 338 47.77 18.45 29.23
CA GLU A 338 46.71 18.87 28.31
C GLU A 338 45.72 19.69 29.15
N ASP A 339 45.68 20.98 28.89
CA ASP A 339 44.83 21.97 29.58
C ASP A 339 43.56 22.13 28.72
N ASP A 340 42.40 21.78 29.28
CA ASP A 340 41.12 21.78 28.53
C ASP A 340 40.78 23.21 28.06
N GLY A 341 40.86 23.43 26.75
CA GLY A 341 40.48 24.69 26.14
C GLY A 341 38.98 25.00 26.34
N PRO A 342 38.59 26.29 26.42
CA PRO A 342 37.19 26.66 26.60
C PRO A 342 36.33 26.11 25.45
N ILE A 343 35.23 25.46 25.80
CA ILE A 343 34.23 24.97 24.84
C ILE A 343 33.61 26.20 24.17
N SER A 344 33.61 26.19 22.83
CA SER A 344 33.02 27.22 21.98
C SER A 344 31.96 26.60 21.08
N TYR A 345 30.98 27.40 20.63
CA TYR A 345 29.91 26.97 19.71
C TYR A 345 29.23 25.66 20.16
N HIS A 346 28.73 25.63 21.39
CA HIS A 346 28.05 24.45 21.94
C HIS A 346 26.60 24.39 21.42
N GLY A 347 26.30 23.41 20.57
CA GLY A 347 24.97 23.17 20.01
C GLY A 347 24.43 21.80 20.39
N VAL A 348 23.15 21.57 20.08
CA VAL A 348 22.48 20.27 20.19
C VAL A 348 21.58 20.04 18.99
N ALA A 349 21.54 18.81 18.49
CA ALA A 349 20.54 18.32 17.55
C ALA A 349 19.64 17.31 18.27
N TYR A 350 18.32 17.44 18.10
CA TYR A 350 17.33 16.52 18.68
C TYR A 350 16.94 15.47 17.63
N VAL A 351 17.43 14.24 17.79
CA VAL A 351 17.14 13.15 16.86
C VAL A 351 15.86 12.44 17.27
N ASN A 352 14.80 12.51 16.46
CA ASN A 352 13.62 11.66 16.68
C ASN A 352 13.98 10.19 16.43
N MET A 353 14.01 9.40 17.50
CA MET A 353 14.34 7.98 17.50
C MET A 353 13.10 7.07 17.42
N ALA A 354 11.88 7.62 17.55
CA ALA A 354 10.64 6.84 17.55
C ALA A 354 10.48 5.88 16.35
N PRO A 355 10.95 6.18 15.12
CA PRO A 355 10.87 5.22 14.01
C PRO A 355 11.63 3.91 14.21
N LEU A 356 12.62 3.84 15.13
CA LEU A 356 13.28 2.58 15.50
C LEU A 356 12.37 1.64 16.33
N LEU A 357 11.26 2.14 16.86
CA LEU A 357 10.23 1.34 17.54
C LEU A 357 9.15 0.80 16.57
N TYR A 358 9.21 1.16 15.29
CA TYR A 358 8.28 0.62 14.29
C TYR A 358 8.56 -0.89 14.07
N PRO A 359 7.55 -1.78 14.03
CA PRO A 359 7.77 -3.21 13.86
C PRO A 359 8.58 -3.58 12.61
N GLY A 360 9.78 -4.11 12.83
CA GLY A 360 10.74 -4.50 11.79
C GLY A 360 11.71 -3.39 11.36
N ALA A 361 11.59 -2.16 11.88
CA ALA A 361 12.55 -1.11 11.62
C ALA A 361 13.85 -1.32 12.42
N ASN A 362 14.98 -1.22 11.74
CA ASN A 362 16.31 -1.36 12.33
C ASN A 362 17.27 -0.24 11.90
N ARG A 363 16.80 0.77 11.17
CA ARG A 363 17.63 1.87 10.67
C ARG A 363 16.82 3.15 10.61
N ILE A 364 17.45 4.25 11.01
CA ILE A 364 17.04 5.61 10.67
C ILE A 364 18.22 6.38 10.08
N ARG A 365 17.96 7.30 9.16
CA ARG A 365 18.94 8.27 8.66
C ARG A 365 18.25 9.59 8.35
N GLY A 366 18.76 10.67 8.91
CA GLY A 366 18.10 11.98 8.80
C GLY A 366 19.04 13.17 8.83
N ALA A 367 18.46 14.28 8.39
CA ALA A 367 18.98 15.64 8.50
C ALA A 367 18.32 16.34 9.70
N TYR A 368 19.11 16.65 10.72
CA TYR A 368 18.63 17.22 11.98
C TYR A 368 19.19 18.65 12.17
N PRO A 369 18.35 19.67 12.39
CA PRO A 369 18.82 21.02 12.64
C PRO A 369 19.61 21.09 13.95
N ILE A 370 20.60 21.99 14.00
CA ILE A 370 21.37 22.27 15.21
C ILE A 370 20.84 23.55 15.82
N VAL A 371 20.47 23.48 17.11
CA VAL A 371 20.07 24.63 17.93
C VAL A 371 21.12 24.88 19.03
N PRO A 372 21.10 26.05 19.70
CA PRO A 372 22.03 26.33 20.79
C PRO A 372 21.79 25.36 21.95
N PHE A 373 22.87 24.98 22.65
CA PHE A 373 22.72 24.14 23.84
C PHE A 373 22.14 24.94 25.01
N TYR A 374 21.01 24.46 25.54
CA TYR A 374 20.38 24.91 26.79
C TYR A 374 19.99 23.70 27.65
N GLU A 375 20.58 23.59 28.85
CA GLU A 375 20.44 22.41 29.73
C GLU A 375 18.99 22.16 30.18
N ALA A 376 18.23 23.23 30.46
CA ALA A 376 16.82 23.14 30.81
C ALA A 376 15.95 22.59 29.67
N GLU A 377 16.19 23.03 28.43
CA GLU A 377 15.44 22.60 27.25
C GLU A 377 15.69 21.12 26.94
N ILE A 378 16.94 20.65 27.11
CA ILE A 378 17.29 19.24 26.95
C ILE A 378 16.55 18.38 27.99
N PHE A 379 16.56 18.78 29.26
CA PHE A 379 15.81 18.06 30.29
C PHE A 379 14.30 18.07 30.02
N GLU A 380 13.75 19.18 29.52
CA GLU A 380 12.33 19.29 29.16
C GLU A 380 11.97 18.34 28.01
N LYS A 381 12.72 18.36 26.90
CA LYS A 381 12.44 17.57 25.68
C LYS A 381 12.79 16.09 25.82
N THR A 382 13.90 15.77 26.49
CA THR A 382 14.50 14.42 26.46
C THR A 382 14.34 13.64 27.77
N LYS A 383 13.94 14.32 28.85
CA LYS A 383 13.92 13.84 30.26
C LYS A 383 15.27 13.35 30.80
N LEU A 384 16.34 13.40 30.00
CA LEU A 384 17.72 13.16 30.45
C LEU A 384 18.25 14.35 31.22
N ARG A 385 18.88 14.07 32.37
CA ARG A 385 19.88 14.97 32.94
C ARG A 385 21.24 14.54 32.40
N LEU A 386 21.72 15.22 31.36
CA LEU A 386 23.13 15.15 31.00
C LEU A 386 23.91 15.65 32.24
N ASN A 387 24.75 14.80 32.82
CA ASN A 387 25.60 15.22 33.93
C ASN A 387 26.69 16.17 33.40
N THR A 388 26.39 17.47 33.35
CA THR A 388 27.30 18.55 32.92
C THR A 388 28.37 18.84 33.98
N VAL A 389 28.91 17.80 34.62
CA VAL A 389 30.08 17.90 35.48
C VAL A 389 31.31 17.97 34.58
N ARG A 390 32.20 18.93 34.88
CA ARG A 390 33.57 18.99 34.33
C ARG A 390 34.43 17.86 34.90
N GLU A 391 34.07 16.61 34.62
CA GLU A 391 34.94 15.46 34.84
C GLU A 391 35.82 15.23 33.60
N PRO A 392 37.13 14.98 33.79
CA PRO A 392 38.07 14.86 32.68
C PRO A 392 37.75 13.65 31.81
N LEU A 393 38.03 13.77 30.51
CA LEU A 393 38.05 12.62 29.60
C LEU A 393 39.14 11.64 30.08
N ALA A 394 38.73 10.60 30.80
CA ALA A 394 39.66 9.65 31.38
C ALA A 394 40.44 8.90 30.28
N PRO A 395 41.79 8.92 30.29
CA PRO A 395 42.56 8.11 29.36
C PRO A 395 42.42 6.63 29.71
N VAL A 396 42.36 5.78 28.67
CA VAL A 396 42.35 4.32 28.79
C VAL A 396 43.52 3.86 29.67
N ALA A 397 43.21 3.08 30.71
CA ALA A 397 44.14 2.81 31.80
C ALA A 397 45.36 1.98 31.37
N LYS A 398 46.56 2.43 31.79
CA LYS A 398 47.77 1.60 31.85
C LYS A 398 47.80 0.86 33.18
N ILE A 399 47.65 -0.46 33.16
CA ILE A 399 47.91 -1.30 34.33
C ILE A 399 49.42 -1.55 34.43
N ALA A 400 50.03 -1.19 35.55
CA ALA A 400 51.39 -1.58 35.88
C ALA A 400 51.40 -2.99 36.52
N PRO A 401 52.43 -3.82 36.29
CA PRO A 401 52.42 -5.22 36.74
C PRO A 401 52.61 -5.34 38.26
N VAL A 402 51.79 -6.19 38.88
CA VAL A 402 51.92 -6.54 40.30
C VAL A 402 52.95 -7.66 40.47
N SER A 403 54.01 -7.39 41.23
CA SER A 403 54.91 -8.42 41.77
C SER A 403 54.43 -8.93 43.13
N HIS A 404 54.58 -10.24 43.36
CA HIS A 404 54.13 -10.94 44.59
C HIS A 404 54.79 -10.44 45.91
N PRO A 405 54.15 -10.71 47.08
CA PRO A 405 54.47 -10.07 48.36
C PRO A 405 55.52 -10.83 49.19
N PRO A 406 55.91 -10.26 50.34
CA PRO A 406 55.88 -11.07 51.57
C PRO A 406 55.30 -10.35 52.81
N HIS A 407 54.56 -11.13 53.62
CA HIS A 407 54.60 -11.22 55.10
C HIS A 407 54.99 -9.97 55.94
N THR A 408 54.32 -9.59 57.05
CA THR A 408 53.61 -10.42 58.06
C THR A 408 52.86 -9.58 59.13
N LYS A 409 51.87 -10.22 59.81
CA LYS A 409 51.40 -10.01 61.21
C LYS A 409 50.69 -8.68 61.60
N GLY A 410 49.51 -8.79 62.26
CA GLY A 410 49.02 -7.68 63.11
C GLY A 410 47.51 -7.53 63.44
N THR A 411 46.72 -8.59 63.62
CA THR A 411 45.36 -8.49 64.23
C THR A 411 45.41 -8.31 65.76
N PRO A 412 44.32 -7.94 66.47
CA PRO A 412 43.20 -7.03 66.10
C PRO A 412 42.71 -6.11 67.27
N GLY A 413 41.80 -5.17 66.99
CA GLY A 413 40.58 -5.05 67.83
C GLY A 413 40.12 -3.70 68.43
N LYS A 414 38.79 -3.50 68.34
CA LYS A 414 37.86 -2.79 69.26
C LYS A 414 37.82 -1.26 69.33
N THR A 415 36.77 -0.72 68.69
CA THR A 415 35.70 0.09 69.32
C THR A 415 35.93 0.69 70.71
N LYS A 416 35.92 2.02 70.84
CA LYS A 416 34.78 2.74 71.44
C LYS A 416 34.85 4.27 71.35
N ASP A 417 33.63 4.81 71.28
CA ASP A 417 33.09 6.14 71.53
C ASP A 417 33.76 7.14 72.52
N GLU A 418 33.31 8.39 72.33
CA GLU A 418 33.16 9.51 73.28
C GLU A 418 34.27 10.58 73.52
N LYS A 419 34.05 11.71 72.82
CA LYS A 419 33.87 13.09 73.36
C LYS A 419 35.05 13.87 73.98
N GLY A 420 35.53 14.82 73.16
CA GLY A 420 35.50 16.26 73.52
C GLY A 420 36.73 16.84 74.24
N GLN A 421 36.96 18.15 74.24
CA GLN A 421 36.34 19.27 73.49
C GLN A 421 37.21 20.53 73.70
N LYS A 422 37.45 21.35 72.65
CA LYS A 422 37.31 22.83 72.66
C LYS A 422 37.95 23.51 71.43
N GLU A 423 37.09 23.88 70.50
CA GLU A 423 37.17 25.17 69.80
C GLU A 423 36.09 26.11 70.36
N LYS A 424 36.36 27.41 70.24
CA LYS A 424 35.45 28.57 70.39
C LYS A 424 36.20 29.76 69.79
N ASP A 425 35.61 30.73 69.10
CA ASP A 425 34.21 31.15 68.85
C ASP A 425 34.15 31.61 67.35
N LEU A 426 33.05 31.91 66.65
CA LEU A 426 31.86 32.71 67.01
C LEU A 426 30.56 32.32 66.27
N LYS A 427 29.47 32.29 67.05
CA LYS A 427 28.10 32.80 66.81
C LYS A 427 27.31 32.46 65.53
N LYS A 428 26.44 31.47 65.75
CA LYS A 428 25.08 31.34 65.20
C LYS A 428 24.22 32.62 65.38
N ASN A 429 23.14 32.74 64.62
CA ASN A 429 21.81 32.46 65.19
C ASN A 429 20.75 32.08 64.15
N SER A 430 19.96 31.06 64.51
CA SER A 430 18.85 30.48 63.76
C SER A 430 17.55 30.65 64.55
N ALA A 431 16.42 30.91 63.88
CA ALA A 431 15.11 30.53 64.38
C ALA A 431 14.09 30.41 63.23
N ASN A 432 13.53 29.21 63.05
CA ASN A 432 12.29 29.01 62.29
C ASN A 432 11.08 29.27 63.20
N VAL A 433 9.93 29.65 62.63
CA VAL A 433 8.64 28.92 62.80
C VAL A 433 7.54 29.51 61.89
N LYS A 434 7.07 28.65 60.97
CA LYS A 434 5.71 28.50 60.38
C LYS A 434 4.97 29.63 59.63
N VAL A 435 4.61 29.25 58.38
CA VAL A 435 3.30 29.43 57.70
C VAL A 435 2.88 30.85 57.30
N VAL A 436 2.88 31.12 55.98
CA VAL A 436 1.73 31.56 55.15
C VAL A 436 2.15 31.43 53.66
N THR A 437 1.23 31.01 52.79
CA THR A 437 1.26 31.27 51.33
C THR A 437 0.06 32.14 50.95
N PRO A 438 0.07 32.93 49.87
CA PRO A 438 1.20 33.48 49.12
C PRO A 438 1.08 35.01 48.93
N ILE A 439 2.20 35.74 48.80
CA ILE A 439 2.19 37.09 48.20
C ILE A 439 3.31 37.18 47.18
N LEU A 440 2.97 37.81 46.05
CA LEU A 440 3.82 38.04 44.89
C LEU A 440 4.85 39.13 45.21
N GLU A 441 6.13 38.81 45.24
CA GLU A 441 7.18 39.83 45.16
C GLU A 441 8.41 39.29 44.40
N THR A 442 8.73 40.02 43.35
CA THR A 442 9.78 39.85 42.32
C THR A 442 10.96 38.94 42.65
N VAL A 443 11.13 37.89 41.84
CA VAL A 443 12.41 37.18 41.70
C VAL A 443 13.41 38.11 40.98
N ASP A 444 14.50 38.47 41.65
CA ASP A 444 15.72 38.89 40.95
C ASP A 444 16.26 37.67 40.20
N VAL A 445 15.98 37.62 38.90
CA VAL A 445 16.46 36.56 38.01
C VAL A 445 17.93 36.81 37.73
N GLU A 446 18.83 35.99 38.30
CA GLU A 446 20.19 35.91 37.79
C GLU A 446 20.13 35.60 36.29
N PRO A 447 20.81 36.38 35.42
CA PRO A 447 20.70 36.20 33.98
C PRO A 447 21.27 34.85 33.57
N VAL A 448 20.41 34.00 32.99
CA VAL A 448 20.81 32.72 32.37
C VAL A 448 21.98 32.99 31.42
N PRO A 449 23.09 32.21 31.49
CA PRO A 449 24.21 32.39 30.58
C PRO A 449 23.77 32.18 29.13
N GLN A 450 23.66 33.28 28.37
CA GLN A 450 23.25 33.21 26.96
C GLN A 450 24.37 32.56 26.14
N ASN A 451 24.01 31.50 25.40
CA ASN A 451 24.93 30.78 24.53
C ASN A 451 25.06 31.49 23.18
N ILE A 452 25.59 32.71 23.21
CA ILE A 452 25.63 33.65 22.07
C ILE A 452 26.37 33.06 20.85
N GLU A 453 27.40 32.22 21.07
CA GLU A 453 28.06 31.50 19.96
C GLU A 453 27.19 30.39 19.37
N GLY A 454 26.34 29.75 20.18
CA GLY A 454 25.41 28.71 19.73
C GLY A 454 24.28 29.25 18.84
N GLU A 455 23.83 30.49 19.07
CA GLU A 455 22.79 31.16 18.24
C GLU A 455 23.20 31.24 16.76
N GLN A 456 24.51 31.31 16.46
CA GLN A 456 25.01 31.34 15.09
C GLN A 456 24.69 30.05 14.29
N TYR A 457 24.37 28.92 14.94
CA TYR A 457 23.87 27.74 14.24
C TYR A 457 22.47 27.99 13.65
N VAL A 458 21.62 28.77 14.34
CA VAL A 458 20.27 29.11 13.86
C VAL A 458 20.35 30.11 12.71
N GLU A 459 21.19 31.14 12.85
CA GLU A 459 21.47 32.13 11.80
C GLU A 459 22.01 31.46 10.51
N ALA A 460 22.99 30.55 10.66
CA ALA A 460 23.57 29.80 9.55
C ALA A 460 22.67 28.65 9.04
N ARG A 461 21.55 28.35 9.72
CA ARG A 461 20.68 27.19 9.50
C ARG A 461 21.44 25.86 9.49
N SER A 462 22.40 25.70 10.39
CA SER A 462 23.27 24.52 10.44
C SER A 462 22.48 23.24 10.72
N PHE A 463 22.85 22.15 10.07
CA PHE A 463 22.25 20.83 10.28
C PHE A 463 23.29 19.71 10.23
N ILE A 464 23.04 18.64 10.96
CA ILE A 464 23.87 17.43 10.98
C ILE A 464 23.15 16.28 10.27
N VAL A 465 23.91 15.48 9.49
CA VAL A 465 23.41 14.24 8.89
C VAL A 465 23.93 13.05 9.70
N LEU A 466 22.99 12.27 10.23
CA LEU A 466 23.25 11.13 11.12
C LEU A 466 22.51 9.88 10.60
N GLU A 467 23.13 8.71 10.80
CA GLU A 467 22.52 7.41 10.56
C GLU A 467 22.71 6.52 11.80
N PHE A 468 21.64 5.83 12.21
CA PHE A 468 21.65 4.83 13.28
C PHE A 468 21.14 3.51 12.72
N VAL A 469 21.91 2.43 12.89
CA VAL A 469 21.59 1.07 12.39
C VAL A 469 21.74 0.06 13.51
N LEU A 470 20.71 -0.73 13.75
CA LEU A 470 20.72 -1.90 14.63
C LEU A 470 20.83 -3.19 13.81
N ASP A 471 21.58 -4.17 14.31
CA ASP A 471 21.68 -5.50 13.67
C ASP A 471 20.32 -6.22 13.63
N LYS A 472 19.49 -6.01 14.66
CA LYS A 472 18.11 -6.51 14.77
C LYS A 472 17.15 -5.35 15.05
N PRO A 473 15.90 -5.39 14.56
CA PRO A 473 14.90 -4.38 14.92
C PRO A 473 14.55 -4.47 16.42
N LEU A 474 14.27 -3.31 17.05
CA LEU A 474 13.90 -3.26 18.48
C LEU A 474 12.55 -3.94 18.72
N VAL A 475 11.58 -3.68 17.83
CA VAL A 475 10.28 -4.33 17.82
C VAL A 475 10.24 -5.30 16.65
N GLN A 476 10.11 -6.60 16.95
CA GLN A 476 10.04 -7.64 15.91
C GLN A 476 8.69 -7.55 15.17
N LYS A 477 8.73 -7.58 13.84
CA LYS A 477 7.52 -7.62 13.02
C LYS A 477 6.92 -9.02 13.03
N ARG A 478 5.62 -9.15 13.31
CA ARG A 478 4.93 -10.45 13.23
C ARG A 478 5.01 -10.98 11.78
N PRO A 479 5.47 -12.21 11.55
CA PRO A 479 5.62 -12.75 10.21
C PRO A 479 4.24 -12.90 9.52
N PRO A 480 4.13 -12.66 8.20
CA PRO A 480 2.86 -12.78 7.47
C PRO A 480 2.21 -14.16 7.57
N GLU A 481 3.03 -15.21 7.76
CA GLU A 481 2.59 -16.58 7.96
C GLU A 481 1.79 -16.75 9.26
N GLU A 482 2.25 -16.18 10.38
CA GLU A 482 1.57 -16.25 11.68
C GLU A 482 0.23 -15.49 11.65
N VAL A 483 0.22 -14.27 11.09
CA VAL A 483 -1.02 -13.49 10.93
C VAL A 483 -2.03 -14.22 10.04
N SER A 484 -1.54 -14.92 9.00
CA SER A 484 -2.39 -15.74 8.14
C SER A 484 -2.90 -17.01 8.84
N GLN A 485 -2.10 -17.62 9.72
CA GLN A 485 -2.51 -18.76 10.54
C GLN A 485 -3.63 -18.36 11.50
N ARG A 486 -3.45 -17.29 12.30
CA ARG A 486 -4.49 -16.78 13.21
C ARG A 486 -5.81 -16.50 12.49
N ILE A 487 -5.77 -15.87 11.32
CA ILE A 487 -6.99 -15.63 10.53
C ILE A 487 -7.59 -16.92 9.97
N SER A 488 -6.79 -17.94 9.63
CA SER A 488 -7.32 -19.26 9.26
C SER A 488 -7.89 -20.06 10.44
N GLU A 489 -7.46 -19.75 11.67
CA GLU A 489 -8.03 -20.32 12.90
C GLU A 489 -9.36 -19.63 13.27
N MET A 490 -9.42 -18.30 13.15
CA MET A 490 -10.64 -17.50 13.36
C MET A 490 -11.68 -17.73 12.25
N ILE A 491 -11.23 -17.75 11.00
CA ILE A 491 -12.06 -17.87 9.78
C ILE A 491 -11.43 -18.93 8.86
N PRO A 492 -11.79 -20.22 9.05
CA PRO A 492 -11.28 -21.30 8.22
C PRO A 492 -11.60 -21.07 6.73
N PRO A 493 -10.59 -21.18 5.83
CA PRO A 493 -10.82 -20.99 4.40
C PRO A 493 -11.75 -22.07 3.88
N ARG A 494 -12.83 -21.66 3.23
CA ARG A 494 -13.81 -22.56 2.63
C ARG A 494 -13.49 -22.72 1.16
N ALA A 495 -13.39 -23.97 0.70
CA ALA A 495 -13.34 -24.24 -0.73
C ALA A 495 -14.58 -23.61 -1.40
N PRO A 496 -14.45 -22.94 -2.56
CA PRO A 496 -15.59 -22.38 -3.25
C PRO A 496 -16.61 -23.49 -3.51
N PHE A 497 -17.89 -23.20 -3.30
CA PHE A 497 -18.96 -24.16 -3.55
C PHE A 497 -18.82 -24.68 -4.99
N PRO A 498 -18.77 -26.01 -5.20
CA PRO A 498 -18.61 -26.54 -6.54
C PRO A 498 -19.76 -26.03 -7.41
N ARG A 499 -19.43 -25.27 -8.45
CA ARG A 499 -20.41 -24.69 -9.37
C ARG A 499 -21.28 -25.83 -9.92
N ARG A 500 -22.53 -25.93 -9.46
CA ARG A 500 -23.51 -26.94 -9.93
C ARG A 500 -24.10 -26.56 -11.28
N THR A 501 -23.25 -26.18 -12.23
CA THR A 501 -23.67 -25.88 -13.60
C THR A 501 -24.07 -27.18 -14.30
N GLY A 502 -25.36 -27.35 -14.55
CA GLY A 502 -25.90 -28.38 -15.44
C GLY A 502 -26.24 -29.75 -14.83
N GLY A 503 -26.23 -29.94 -13.50
CA GLY A 503 -26.58 -31.24 -12.90
C GLY A 503 -28.01 -31.69 -13.22
N ALA A 504 -28.99 -30.83 -12.90
CA ALA A 504 -30.40 -31.05 -13.19
C ALA A 504 -30.71 -30.94 -14.70
N GLU A 505 -30.16 -29.93 -15.39
CA GLU A 505 -30.36 -29.73 -16.84
C GLU A 505 -29.88 -30.94 -17.63
N LYS A 506 -28.67 -31.44 -17.37
CA LYS A 506 -28.13 -32.65 -18.00
C LYS A 506 -28.92 -33.91 -17.63
N ALA A 507 -29.51 -33.99 -16.44
CA ALA A 507 -30.42 -35.08 -16.11
C ALA A 507 -31.71 -35.04 -16.93
N VAL A 508 -32.20 -33.85 -17.27
CA VAL A 508 -33.35 -33.64 -18.16
C VAL A 508 -32.97 -33.90 -19.63
N GLU A 509 -31.80 -33.45 -20.09
CA GLU A 509 -31.26 -33.77 -21.42
C GLU A 509 -31.04 -35.27 -21.63
N ASP A 510 -30.50 -35.97 -20.63
CA ASP A 510 -30.34 -37.43 -20.65
C ASP A 510 -31.71 -38.12 -20.75
N TYR A 511 -32.71 -37.65 -20.01
CA TYR A 511 -34.10 -38.17 -20.04
C TYR A 511 -34.77 -37.91 -21.39
N HIS A 512 -34.65 -36.71 -21.95
CA HIS A 512 -35.08 -36.38 -23.31
C HIS A 512 -34.41 -37.32 -24.32
N SER A 513 -33.11 -37.54 -24.20
CA SER A 513 -32.35 -38.44 -25.10
C SER A 513 -32.84 -39.90 -25.03
N GLN A 514 -33.15 -40.42 -23.84
CA GLN A 514 -33.74 -41.76 -23.71
C GLN A 514 -35.14 -41.84 -24.33
N ILE A 515 -35.98 -40.81 -24.16
CA ILE A 515 -37.32 -40.76 -24.75
C ILE A 515 -37.27 -40.72 -26.27
N LEU A 516 -36.40 -39.91 -26.86
CA LEU A 516 -36.22 -39.85 -28.33
C LEU A 516 -35.75 -41.20 -28.89
N SER A 517 -34.84 -41.88 -28.18
CA SER A 517 -34.39 -43.23 -28.54
C SER A 517 -35.54 -44.23 -28.53
N VAL A 518 -36.33 -44.27 -27.45
CA VAL A 518 -37.50 -45.16 -27.33
C VAL A 518 -38.56 -44.84 -28.38
N ALA A 519 -38.87 -43.56 -28.59
CA ALA A 519 -39.86 -43.11 -29.57
C ALA A 519 -39.43 -43.44 -31.01
N GLY A 520 -38.15 -43.28 -31.34
CA GLY A 520 -37.58 -43.69 -32.63
C GLY A 520 -37.67 -45.20 -32.87
N ILE A 521 -37.41 -46.03 -31.85
CA ILE A 521 -37.57 -47.49 -31.95
C ILE A 521 -39.04 -47.86 -32.17
N ILE A 522 -39.96 -47.26 -31.42
CA ILE A 522 -41.41 -47.49 -31.58
C ILE A 522 -41.90 -47.04 -32.97
N MET A 523 -41.41 -45.91 -33.48
CA MET A 523 -41.70 -45.41 -34.83
C MET A 523 -41.21 -46.38 -35.92
N ASN A 524 -40.00 -46.91 -35.78
CA ASN A 524 -39.46 -47.90 -36.72
C ASN A 524 -40.26 -49.20 -36.67
N GLU A 525 -40.58 -49.73 -35.48
CA GLU A 525 -41.40 -50.94 -35.33
C GLU A 525 -42.80 -50.77 -35.95
N TYR A 526 -43.39 -49.58 -35.79
CA TYR A 526 -44.66 -49.23 -36.42
C TYR A 526 -44.54 -49.14 -37.95
N GLN A 527 -43.43 -48.63 -38.49
CA GLN A 527 -43.16 -48.62 -39.93
C GLN A 527 -42.90 -50.02 -40.48
N ASP A 528 -42.19 -50.89 -39.75
CA ASP A 528 -41.93 -52.27 -40.18
C ASP A 528 -43.22 -53.10 -40.21
N MET A 529 -44.11 -52.94 -39.22
CA MET A 529 -45.38 -53.68 -39.16
C MET A 529 -46.49 -53.14 -40.06
N PHE A 530 -46.57 -51.81 -40.25
CA PHE A 530 -47.71 -51.17 -40.94
C PHE A 530 -47.31 -50.34 -42.18
N GLY A 531 -46.05 -50.01 -42.36
CA GLY A 531 -45.55 -49.12 -43.43
C GLY A 531 -45.47 -49.77 -44.83
N SER A 532 -45.74 -51.07 -44.96
CA SER A 532 -45.81 -51.76 -46.26
C SER A 532 -47.05 -51.39 -47.09
N HIS A 533 -48.06 -50.75 -46.49
CA HIS A 533 -49.21 -50.22 -47.21
C HIS A 533 -48.91 -48.81 -47.75
N LYS A 534 -48.57 -48.72 -49.04
CA LYS A 534 -48.71 -47.46 -49.79
C LYS A 534 -50.19 -47.19 -50.05
N PRO A 535 -50.79 -46.09 -49.54
CA PRO A 535 -52.11 -45.67 -49.96
C PRO A 535 -51.96 -44.84 -51.24
N GLU A 536 -52.14 -45.49 -52.39
CA GLU A 536 -52.78 -44.78 -53.49
C GLU A 536 -54.27 -44.58 -53.11
N ASP A 537 -54.78 -43.39 -53.41
CA ASP A 537 -56.05 -42.81 -52.96
C ASP A 537 -56.19 -42.41 -51.47
N LYS A 538 -56.40 -41.09 -51.28
CA LYS A 538 -56.73 -40.45 -50.01
C LYS A 538 -58.21 -40.67 -49.68
N ALA A 539 -58.52 -41.71 -48.92
CA ALA A 539 -59.80 -41.85 -48.23
C ALA A 539 -59.59 -42.37 -46.80
N SER A 540 -60.06 -41.59 -45.82
CA SER A 540 -60.30 -41.95 -44.41
C SER A 540 -59.50 -43.13 -43.83
N PHE A 541 -58.36 -42.84 -43.20
CA PHE A 541 -57.78 -43.75 -42.20
C PHE A 541 -58.68 -43.70 -40.96
N ASP A 542 -59.48 -44.74 -40.73
CA ASP A 542 -60.60 -44.66 -39.79
C ASP A 542 -60.13 -44.69 -38.32
N GLY A 543 -60.96 -44.17 -37.41
CA GLY A 543 -60.65 -44.15 -35.97
C GLY A 543 -60.49 -45.55 -35.37
N TYR A 544 -61.15 -46.54 -35.97
CA TYR A 544 -61.11 -47.95 -35.56
C TYR A 544 -59.76 -48.61 -35.86
N ASP A 545 -59.21 -48.41 -37.07
CA ASP A 545 -57.91 -48.95 -37.48
C ASP A 545 -56.77 -48.47 -36.58
N ARG A 546 -56.83 -47.21 -36.12
CA ARG A 546 -55.80 -46.63 -35.24
C ARG A 546 -55.73 -47.31 -33.88
N GLU A 547 -56.88 -47.66 -33.29
CA GLU A 547 -56.90 -48.35 -32.00
C GLU A 547 -56.55 -49.83 -32.16
N GLU A 548 -56.94 -50.48 -33.26
CA GLU A 548 -56.50 -51.85 -33.57
C GLU A 548 -54.99 -51.93 -33.84
N HIS A 549 -54.42 -51.00 -34.61
CA HIS A 549 -52.97 -50.90 -34.84
C HIS A 549 -52.22 -50.65 -33.53
N LYS A 550 -52.74 -49.79 -32.66
CA LYS A 550 -52.20 -49.54 -31.31
C LYS A 550 -52.25 -50.79 -30.42
N GLN A 551 -53.33 -51.56 -30.45
CA GLN A 551 -53.45 -52.81 -29.69
C GLN A 551 -52.48 -53.88 -30.20
N LYS A 552 -52.35 -54.05 -31.51
CA LYS A 552 -51.36 -54.96 -32.13
C LYS A 552 -49.92 -54.55 -31.82
N LEU A 553 -49.59 -53.27 -31.93
CA LEU A 553 -48.28 -52.72 -31.55
C LEU A 553 -47.98 -52.96 -30.06
N MET A 554 -48.93 -52.67 -29.17
CA MET A 554 -48.76 -52.89 -27.74
C MET A 554 -48.63 -54.39 -27.39
N TYR A 555 -49.32 -55.28 -28.11
CA TYR A 555 -49.12 -56.72 -27.97
C TYR A 555 -47.70 -57.12 -28.35
N GLU A 556 -47.22 -56.72 -29.53
CA GLU A 556 -45.89 -57.08 -30.04
C GLU A 556 -44.76 -56.50 -29.19
N LEU A 557 -44.87 -55.24 -28.74
CA LEU A 557 -43.89 -54.62 -27.85
C LEU A 557 -43.81 -55.32 -26.47
N ASN A 558 -44.90 -55.93 -26.00
CA ASN A 558 -44.90 -56.73 -24.77
C ASN A 558 -44.38 -58.16 -25.01
N ALA A 559 -44.82 -58.82 -26.09
CA ALA A 559 -44.40 -60.18 -26.44
C ALA A 559 -42.91 -60.29 -26.77
N SER A 560 -42.35 -59.29 -27.48
CA SER A 560 -40.93 -59.18 -27.81
C SER A 560 -40.04 -58.74 -26.63
N GLY A 561 -40.63 -58.37 -25.49
CA GLY A 561 -39.91 -57.82 -24.33
C GLY A 561 -39.38 -56.39 -24.49
N LYS A 562 -39.55 -55.76 -25.66
CA LYS A 562 -39.08 -54.39 -25.95
C LYS A 562 -39.65 -53.36 -24.97
N TYR A 563 -40.92 -53.49 -24.58
CA TYR A 563 -41.57 -52.64 -23.58
C TYR A 563 -40.87 -52.67 -22.21
N PHE A 564 -40.37 -53.83 -21.77
CA PHE A 564 -39.61 -53.95 -20.52
C PHE A 564 -38.24 -53.28 -20.64
N ALA A 565 -37.56 -53.42 -21.78
CA ALA A 565 -36.28 -52.74 -22.04
C ALA A 565 -36.43 -51.21 -21.99
N PHE A 566 -37.46 -50.64 -22.61
CA PHE A 566 -37.75 -49.20 -22.56
C PHE A 566 -37.98 -48.72 -21.12
N LYS A 567 -38.71 -49.49 -20.31
CA LYS A 567 -38.98 -49.16 -18.90
C LYS A 567 -37.69 -49.08 -18.08
N GLU A 568 -36.77 -50.03 -18.24
CA GLU A 568 -35.50 -50.05 -17.50
C GLU A 568 -34.52 -48.97 -18.02
N GLN A 569 -34.53 -48.68 -19.33
CA GLN A 569 -33.77 -47.58 -19.94
C GLN A 569 -34.18 -46.20 -19.37
N ILE A 570 -35.48 -45.92 -19.30
CA ILE A 570 -36.02 -44.65 -18.81
C ILE A 570 -35.82 -44.50 -17.28
N LYS A 571 -35.94 -45.60 -16.52
CA LYS A 571 -35.80 -45.63 -15.06
C LYS A 571 -34.50 -44.99 -14.56
N HIS A 572 -33.36 -45.27 -15.20
CA HIS A 572 -32.07 -44.68 -14.79
C HIS A 572 -32.04 -43.15 -14.96
N ALA A 573 -32.63 -42.62 -16.04
CA ALA A 573 -32.74 -41.18 -16.25
C ALA A 573 -33.73 -40.53 -15.25
N VAL A 574 -34.84 -41.18 -14.95
CA VAL A 574 -35.81 -40.72 -13.92
C VAL A 574 -35.16 -40.66 -12.53
N VAL A 575 -34.42 -41.70 -12.12
CA VAL A 575 -33.67 -41.70 -10.85
C VAL A 575 -32.65 -40.56 -10.81
N LYS A 576 -32.00 -40.26 -11.94
CA LYS A 576 -31.09 -39.11 -12.06
C LYS A 576 -31.83 -37.78 -11.90
N ILE A 577 -33.02 -37.60 -12.47
CA ILE A 577 -33.86 -36.41 -12.24
C ILE A 577 -34.26 -36.27 -10.76
N VAL A 578 -34.71 -37.35 -10.12
CA VAL A 578 -35.07 -37.34 -8.69
C VAL A 578 -33.89 -36.94 -7.80
N ARG A 579 -32.69 -37.41 -8.13
CA ARG A 579 -31.45 -37.08 -7.41
C ARG A 579 -30.96 -35.65 -7.68
N GLU A 580 -30.90 -35.22 -8.94
CA GLU A 580 -30.23 -33.98 -9.34
C GLU A 580 -31.15 -32.75 -9.36
N LYS A 581 -32.44 -32.92 -9.69
CA LYS A 581 -33.45 -31.84 -9.71
C LYS A 581 -34.16 -31.73 -8.35
N TYR A 582 -34.67 -32.85 -7.83
CA TYR A 582 -35.48 -32.85 -6.60
C TYR A 582 -34.66 -33.04 -5.32
N LEU A 583 -33.36 -33.35 -5.43
CA LEU A 583 -32.42 -33.55 -4.32
C LEU A 583 -32.88 -34.62 -3.30
N LYS A 584 -33.79 -35.52 -3.70
CA LYS A 584 -34.31 -36.60 -2.84
C LYS A 584 -33.40 -37.82 -2.94
N THR A 585 -32.47 -37.94 -1.98
CA THR A 585 -31.52 -39.07 -1.85
C THR A 585 -31.85 -40.01 -0.70
N VAL A 586 -32.84 -39.69 0.12
CA VAL A 586 -33.28 -40.44 1.31
C VAL A 586 -34.72 -40.94 1.08
N ALA A 587 -35.09 -42.08 1.66
CA ALA A 587 -36.45 -42.59 1.62
C ALA A 587 -37.43 -41.66 2.35
N PHE A 588 -38.67 -41.58 1.87
CA PHE A 588 -39.73 -40.83 2.53
C PHE A 588 -40.27 -41.62 3.73
N GLU A 589 -40.39 -40.96 4.88
CA GLU A 589 -40.91 -41.56 6.12
C GLU A 589 -42.45 -41.65 6.12
N ASP A 590 -43.09 -40.69 5.43
CA ASP A 590 -44.55 -40.57 5.32
C ASP A 590 -45.05 -40.98 3.94
N ARG A 591 -46.15 -41.75 3.93
CA ARG A 591 -46.79 -42.30 2.75
C ARG A 591 -47.58 -41.25 1.97
N GLU A 592 -48.11 -40.23 2.63
CA GLU A 592 -48.82 -39.13 1.96
C GLU A 592 -47.85 -38.22 1.22
N GLN A 593 -46.71 -37.88 1.85
CA GLN A 593 -45.61 -37.16 1.21
C GLN A 593 -45.04 -37.91 -0.01
N LEU A 594 -44.86 -39.24 0.09
CA LEU A 594 -44.44 -40.05 -1.05
C LEU A 594 -45.47 -40.01 -2.19
N GLN A 595 -46.76 -40.12 -1.90
CA GLN A 595 -47.80 -40.12 -2.92
C GLN A 595 -47.92 -38.75 -3.62
N SER A 596 -47.81 -37.66 -2.85
CA SER A 596 -47.76 -36.28 -3.36
C SER A 596 -46.54 -36.09 -4.28
N PHE A 597 -45.34 -36.48 -3.82
CA PHE A 597 -44.12 -36.42 -4.62
C PHE A 597 -44.19 -37.25 -5.92
N LEU A 598 -44.79 -38.44 -5.87
CA LEU A 598 -44.96 -39.28 -7.06
C LEU A 598 -45.93 -38.66 -8.07
N SER A 599 -46.98 -37.96 -7.62
CA SER A 599 -47.90 -37.25 -8.52
C SER A 599 -47.23 -36.04 -9.16
N GLU A 600 -46.47 -35.25 -8.40
CA GLU A 600 -45.70 -34.11 -8.91
C GLU A 600 -44.62 -34.55 -9.91
N LEU A 601 -43.88 -35.60 -9.57
CA LEU A 601 -42.87 -36.21 -10.46
C LEU A 601 -43.51 -36.76 -11.73
N TYR A 602 -44.67 -37.42 -11.64
CA TYR A 602 -45.38 -37.93 -12.81
C TYR A 602 -45.79 -36.80 -13.77
N VAL A 603 -46.41 -35.74 -13.27
CA VAL A 603 -46.78 -34.56 -14.08
C VAL A 603 -45.53 -33.97 -14.75
N TYR A 604 -44.47 -33.72 -13.99
CA TYR A 604 -43.23 -33.17 -14.54
C TYR A 604 -42.57 -34.06 -15.62
N LEU A 605 -42.53 -35.37 -15.40
CA LEU A 605 -41.95 -36.31 -16.37
C LEU A 605 -42.79 -36.38 -17.66
N VAL A 606 -44.12 -36.33 -17.54
CA VAL A 606 -45.04 -36.27 -18.68
C VAL A 606 -44.89 -34.96 -19.45
N ASP A 607 -44.80 -33.82 -18.78
CA ASP A 607 -44.56 -32.53 -19.43
C ASP A 607 -43.23 -32.52 -20.18
N GLN A 608 -42.15 -33.00 -19.55
CA GLN A 608 -40.84 -33.10 -20.21
C GLN A 608 -40.83 -34.08 -21.39
N MET A 609 -41.58 -35.18 -21.30
CA MET A 609 -41.80 -36.09 -22.42
C MET A 609 -42.54 -35.39 -23.56
N HIS A 610 -43.59 -34.61 -23.28
CA HIS A 610 -44.30 -33.84 -24.30
C HIS A 610 -43.41 -32.77 -24.94
N CYS A 611 -42.64 -31.99 -24.15
CA CYS A 611 -41.65 -31.04 -24.69
C CYS A 611 -40.65 -31.72 -25.64
N CYS A 612 -40.22 -32.94 -25.30
CA CYS A 612 -39.24 -33.69 -26.07
C CYS A 612 -39.83 -34.30 -27.36
N LEU A 613 -40.98 -34.96 -27.27
CA LEU A 613 -41.68 -35.53 -28.42
C LEU A 613 -42.19 -34.45 -29.38
N HIS A 614 -42.60 -33.30 -28.87
CA HIS A 614 -43.00 -32.15 -29.70
C HIS A 614 -41.82 -31.63 -30.53
N LYS A 615 -40.61 -31.50 -29.94
CA LYS A 615 -39.36 -31.20 -30.66
C LYS A 615 -38.96 -32.26 -31.70
N MET A 616 -39.41 -33.50 -31.54
CA MET A 616 -39.17 -34.58 -32.53
C MET A 616 -40.15 -34.51 -33.71
N LEU A 617 -41.37 -34.00 -33.47
CA LEU A 617 -42.48 -34.00 -34.43
C LEU A 617 -42.66 -32.65 -35.16
N HIS A 618 -42.11 -31.56 -34.62
CA HIS A 618 -42.10 -30.23 -35.23
C HIS A 618 -40.68 -29.71 -35.44
N VAL A 619 -40.42 -29.12 -36.62
CA VAL A 619 -39.08 -28.61 -37.04
C VAL A 619 -38.86 -27.13 -36.69
N GLU A 620 -39.82 -26.48 -36.03
CA GLU A 620 -39.64 -25.15 -35.47
C GLU A 620 -39.19 -25.29 -34.01
N LEU A 621 -37.97 -24.83 -33.74
CA LEU A 621 -37.40 -24.77 -32.40
C LEU A 621 -38.30 -23.86 -31.53
N PRO A 622 -38.77 -24.31 -30.35
CA PRO A 622 -39.32 -23.35 -29.39
C PRO A 622 -38.23 -22.36 -29.02
N ASP A 623 -38.59 -21.07 -28.93
CA ASP A 623 -37.65 -20.01 -28.61
C ASP A 623 -36.84 -20.36 -27.35
N PRO A 624 -35.51 -20.08 -27.34
CA PRO A 624 -34.69 -20.35 -26.18
C PRO A 624 -35.28 -19.63 -24.97
N VAL A 625 -35.38 -20.33 -23.84
CA VAL A 625 -35.87 -19.76 -22.57
C VAL A 625 -35.16 -18.43 -22.34
N PRO A 626 -35.89 -17.30 -22.24
CA PRO A 626 -35.25 -16.00 -22.11
C PRO A 626 -34.29 -15.99 -20.94
N GLN A 627 -33.04 -15.61 -21.21
CA GLN A 627 -32.07 -15.37 -20.14
C GLN A 627 -32.63 -14.28 -19.23
N SER A 628 -32.40 -14.40 -17.91
CA SER A 628 -32.76 -13.34 -16.96
C SER A 628 -32.20 -12.01 -17.45
N ILE A 629 -33.10 -11.11 -17.85
CA ILE A 629 -32.76 -9.79 -18.43
C ILE A 629 -31.98 -8.93 -17.42
N ILE A 630 -32.19 -9.19 -16.12
CA ILE A 630 -31.56 -8.50 -15.00
C ILE A 630 -30.17 -9.10 -14.72
N ASP A 631 -29.13 -8.26 -14.73
CA ASP A 631 -27.75 -8.59 -14.35
C ASP A 631 -27.47 -8.36 -12.85
N SER A 632 -26.39 -8.95 -12.31
CA SER A 632 -25.92 -8.76 -10.92
C SER A 632 -25.73 -7.28 -10.55
N MET A 633 -25.24 -6.45 -11.47
CA MET A 633 -25.09 -5.02 -11.23
C MET A 633 -26.43 -4.28 -11.14
N HIS A 634 -27.44 -4.70 -11.90
CA HIS A 634 -28.79 -4.16 -11.80
C HIS A 634 -29.45 -4.56 -10.47
N LEU A 635 -29.24 -5.80 -9.99
CA LEU A 635 -29.71 -6.21 -8.65
C LEU A 635 -29.07 -5.39 -7.53
N LYS A 636 -27.77 -5.06 -7.62
CA LYS A 636 -27.13 -4.13 -6.66
C LYS A 636 -27.79 -2.76 -6.71
N HIS A 637 -28.03 -2.23 -7.90
CA HIS A 637 -28.70 -0.93 -8.07
C HIS A 637 -30.12 -0.92 -7.49
N PHE A 638 -30.88 -2.00 -7.68
CA PHE A 638 -32.24 -2.12 -7.13
C PHE A 638 -32.24 -2.29 -5.60
N ALA A 639 -31.23 -2.94 -5.02
CA ALA A 639 -31.04 -2.97 -3.57
C ALA A 639 -30.79 -1.57 -3.01
N ASN A 640 -29.82 -0.84 -3.57
CA ASN A 640 -29.54 0.54 -3.19
C ASN A 640 -30.76 1.46 -3.37
N GLU A 641 -31.54 1.31 -4.45
CA GLU A 641 -32.77 2.08 -4.67
C GLU A 641 -33.85 1.78 -3.61
N ALA A 642 -33.98 0.52 -3.18
CA ALA A 642 -34.89 0.12 -2.11
C ALA A 642 -34.43 0.62 -0.73
N GLU A 643 -33.12 0.54 -0.42
CA GLU A 643 -32.53 1.12 0.80
C GLU A 643 -32.83 2.62 0.91
N MET A 644 -32.63 3.37 -0.18
CA MET A 644 -32.89 4.82 -0.22
C MET A 644 -34.38 5.19 -0.08
N ASN A 645 -35.30 4.23 -0.24
CA ASN A 645 -36.73 4.38 0.01
C ASN A 645 -37.16 3.85 1.39
N ASN A 646 -36.24 3.27 2.17
CA ASN A 646 -36.47 2.53 3.42
C ASN A 646 -37.23 1.18 3.23
N ASP A 647 -37.27 0.65 2.01
CA ASP A 647 -37.88 -0.65 1.68
C ASP A 647 -36.89 -1.80 1.96
N PHE A 648 -36.44 -1.92 3.21
CA PHE A 648 -35.37 -2.85 3.60
C PHE A 648 -35.70 -4.32 3.29
N GLU A 649 -36.97 -4.72 3.35
CA GLU A 649 -37.40 -6.08 2.95
C GLU A 649 -37.18 -6.38 1.47
N LEU A 650 -37.28 -5.37 0.60
CA LEU A 650 -37.09 -5.51 -0.84
C LEU A 650 -35.59 -5.46 -1.19
N ALA A 651 -34.84 -4.59 -0.52
CA ALA A 651 -33.38 -4.56 -0.62
C ALA A 651 -32.75 -5.92 -0.24
N ALA A 652 -33.17 -6.51 0.88
CA ALA A 652 -32.73 -7.84 1.31
C ALA A 652 -32.98 -8.89 0.22
N LYS A 653 -34.18 -8.93 -0.37
CA LYS A 653 -34.54 -9.88 -1.44
C LYS A 653 -33.64 -9.77 -2.68
N TYR A 654 -33.30 -8.55 -3.12
CA TYR A 654 -32.41 -8.37 -4.27
C TYR A 654 -30.96 -8.81 -3.97
N LEU A 655 -30.46 -8.58 -2.75
CA LEU A 655 -29.13 -9.02 -2.32
C LEU A 655 -29.07 -10.54 -2.11
N GLU A 656 -30.13 -11.13 -1.53
CA GLU A 656 -30.30 -12.58 -1.42
C GLU A 656 -30.37 -13.25 -2.81
N GLU A 657 -31.09 -12.66 -3.77
CA GLU A 657 -31.12 -13.16 -5.15
C GLU A 657 -29.73 -13.11 -5.80
N ARG A 658 -28.98 -12.03 -5.59
CA ARG A 658 -27.61 -11.86 -6.09
C ARG A 658 -26.64 -12.89 -5.47
N LEU A 659 -26.81 -13.22 -4.19
CA LEU A 659 -26.10 -14.30 -3.51
C LEU A 659 -26.55 -15.71 -3.97
N ALA A 660 -27.82 -15.89 -4.31
CA ALA A 660 -28.33 -17.14 -4.86
C ALA A 660 -27.80 -17.42 -6.27
N ARG A 661 -27.63 -16.37 -7.09
CA ARG A 661 -27.04 -16.41 -8.43
C ARG A 661 -25.53 -16.71 -8.41
N ASP A 662 -24.76 -16.04 -7.56
CA ASP A 662 -23.36 -16.41 -7.28
C ASP A 662 -23.00 -16.29 -5.81
N ARG A 663 -22.98 -17.44 -5.13
CA ARG A 663 -22.63 -17.59 -3.71
C ARG A 663 -21.12 -17.57 -3.45
N ASN A 664 -20.29 -17.69 -4.49
CA ASN A 664 -18.82 -17.75 -4.36
C ASN A 664 -18.14 -16.38 -4.52
N SER A 665 -18.89 -15.32 -4.84
CA SER A 665 -18.37 -13.96 -4.95
C SER A 665 -18.19 -13.33 -3.56
N PRO A 666 -16.96 -12.97 -3.13
CA PRO A 666 -16.74 -12.26 -1.87
C PRO A 666 -17.40 -10.87 -1.87
N ASP A 667 -17.45 -10.20 -3.02
CA ASP A 667 -18.05 -8.87 -3.18
C ASP A 667 -19.57 -8.89 -2.91
N HIS A 668 -20.26 -10.00 -3.21
CA HIS A 668 -21.69 -10.15 -2.92
C HIS A 668 -21.95 -10.29 -1.41
N TRP A 669 -21.09 -11.04 -0.71
CA TRP A 669 -21.14 -11.15 0.76
C TRP A 669 -20.73 -9.85 1.45
N PHE A 670 -19.78 -9.10 0.87
CA PHE A 670 -19.44 -7.76 1.34
C PHE A 670 -20.61 -6.78 1.20
N ASP A 671 -21.22 -6.70 0.03
CA ASP A 671 -22.36 -5.80 -0.21
C ASP A 671 -23.55 -6.12 0.74
N TYR A 672 -23.82 -7.41 0.99
CA TYR A 672 -24.84 -7.83 1.96
C TYR A 672 -24.46 -7.54 3.42
N GLY A 673 -23.17 -7.59 3.77
CA GLY A 673 -22.69 -7.16 5.08
C GLY A 673 -22.82 -5.65 5.30
N VAL A 674 -22.57 -4.83 4.27
CA VAL A 674 -22.78 -3.37 4.31
C VAL A 674 -24.26 -3.03 4.51
N PHE A 675 -25.16 -3.72 3.81
CA PHE A 675 -26.61 -3.60 4.04
C PHE A 675 -27.01 -3.87 5.51
N TYR A 676 -26.44 -4.89 6.16
CA TYR A 676 -26.70 -5.12 7.59
C TYR A 676 -26.09 -4.04 8.50
N LEU A 677 -25.00 -3.36 8.10
CA LEU A 677 -24.52 -2.16 8.81
C LEU A 677 -25.49 -0.98 8.66
N VAL A 678 -26.20 -0.83 7.53
CA VAL A 678 -27.26 0.19 7.36
C VAL A 678 -28.44 -0.06 8.30
N ILE A 679 -28.83 -1.33 8.48
CA ILE A 679 -29.90 -1.74 9.42
C ILE A 679 -29.43 -1.69 10.89
N ASN A 680 -28.12 -1.51 11.15
CA ASN A 680 -27.47 -1.62 12.47
C ASN A 680 -27.48 -3.03 13.08
N GLU A 681 -27.59 -4.09 12.26
CA GLU A 681 -27.47 -5.49 12.67
C GLU A 681 -26.02 -5.98 12.59
N ASN A 682 -25.14 -5.37 13.39
CA ASN A 682 -23.67 -5.60 13.34
C ASN A 682 -23.27 -7.08 13.40
N GLY A 683 -24.00 -7.93 14.14
CA GLY A 683 -23.71 -9.36 14.22
C GLY A 683 -23.90 -10.11 12.90
N LYS A 684 -24.94 -9.80 12.12
CA LYS A 684 -25.14 -10.40 10.79
C LYS A 684 -24.16 -9.82 9.76
N ALA A 685 -23.80 -8.55 9.90
CA ALA A 685 -22.74 -7.94 9.10
C ALA A 685 -21.40 -8.67 9.31
N GLU A 686 -21.03 -8.95 10.57
CA GLU A 686 -19.84 -9.72 10.93
C GLU A 686 -19.83 -11.10 10.27
N GLU A 687 -20.93 -11.85 10.36
CA GLU A 687 -21.07 -13.17 9.72
C GLU A 687 -20.90 -13.09 8.18
N CYS A 688 -21.43 -12.05 7.54
CA CYS A 688 -21.33 -11.84 6.10
C CYS A 688 -19.88 -11.52 5.68
N PHE A 689 -19.19 -10.64 6.40
CA PHE A 689 -17.78 -10.36 6.14
C PHE A 689 -16.89 -11.59 6.45
N HIS A 690 -17.23 -12.39 7.46
CA HIS A 690 -16.59 -13.68 7.69
C HIS A 690 -16.81 -14.68 6.55
N GLN A 691 -17.99 -14.72 5.90
CA GLN A 691 -18.15 -15.53 4.67
C GLN A 691 -17.28 -15.00 3.52
N ALA A 692 -17.20 -13.68 3.32
CA ALA A 692 -16.35 -13.07 2.29
C ALA A 692 -14.86 -13.42 2.49
N VAL A 693 -14.35 -13.30 3.74
CA VAL A 693 -12.97 -13.66 4.09
C VAL A 693 -12.72 -15.17 4.03
N ALA A 694 -13.71 -16.00 4.37
CA ALA A 694 -13.62 -17.46 4.23
C ALA A 694 -13.50 -17.90 2.76
N LEU A 695 -14.15 -17.20 1.83
CA LEU A 695 -14.03 -17.42 0.38
C LEU A 695 -12.71 -16.85 -0.18
N ASN A 696 -12.29 -15.67 0.30
CA ASN A 696 -11.05 -15.02 -0.10
C ASN A 696 -10.36 -14.32 1.09
N GLN A 697 -9.33 -14.95 1.65
CA GLN A 697 -8.52 -14.42 2.77
C GLN A 697 -7.67 -13.18 2.44
N GLN A 698 -7.74 -12.67 1.20
CA GLN A 698 -7.11 -11.42 0.76
C GLN A 698 -8.15 -10.35 0.39
N HIS A 699 -9.44 -10.57 0.66
CA HIS A 699 -10.49 -9.59 0.34
C HIS A 699 -10.38 -8.34 1.25
N LEU A 700 -9.70 -7.32 0.74
CA LEU A 700 -9.31 -6.14 1.50
C LEU A 700 -10.49 -5.39 2.16
N PRO A 701 -11.62 -5.08 1.48
CA PRO A 701 -12.73 -4.38 2.11
C PRO A 701 -13.34 -5.15 3.29
N SER A 702 -13.52 -6.47 3.17
CA SER A 702 -14.04 -7.29 4.28
C SER A 702 -13.05 -7.41 5.43
N LEU A 703 -11.74 -7.54 5.16
CA LEU A 703 -10.72 -7.55 6.23
C LEU A 703 -10.75 -6.25 7.05
N ILE A 704 -10.91 -5.10 6.37
CA ILE A 704 -11.04 -3.80 7.05
C ILE A 704 -12.32 -3.74 7.88
N LEU A 705 -13.48 -4.13 7.35
CA LEU A 705 -14.74 -4.09 8.10
C LEU A 705 -14.80 -5.13 9.24
N CYS A 706 -14.20 -6.31 9.09
CA CYS A 706 -13.96 -7.24 10.20
C CYS A 706 -13.11 -6.59 11.32
N GLY A 707 -12.06 -5.84 10.95
CA GLY A 707 -11.26 -5.07 11.91
C GLY A 707 -12.06 -3.97 12.62
N VAL A 708 -12.89 -3.23 11.88
CA VAL A 708 -13.79 -2.20 12.44
C VAL A 708 -14.80 -2.81 13.40
N ILE A 709 -15.53 -3.86 13.00
CA ILE A 709 -16.51 -4.52 13.89
C ILE A 709 -15.82 -5.15 15.10
N SER A 710 -14.66 -5.77 14.92
CA SER A 710 -13.86 -6.30 16.05
C SER A 710 -13.47 -5.19 17.04
N SER A 711 -13.14 -4.00 16.54
CA SER A 711 -12.86 -2.82 17.38
C SER A 711 -14.10 -2.31 18.10
N MET A 712 -15.26 -2.25 17.42
CA MET A 712 -16.56 -1.89 18.02
C MET A 712 -16.96 -2.88 19.13
N ASN A 713 -16.68 -4.17 18.92
CA ASN A 713 -16.89 -5.26 19.87
C ASN A 713 -15.80 -5.35 20.97
N GLN A 714 -14.88 -4.39 21.05
CA GLN A 714 -13.76 -4.32 22.01
C GLN A 714 -12.75 -5.50 21.93
N GLN A 715 -12.74 -6.24 20.82
CA GLN A 715 -11.82 -7.36 20.56
C GLN A 715 -10.54 -6.85 19.89
N TYR A 716 -9.75 -6.05 20.60
CA TYR A 716 -8.62 -5.31 20.02
C TYR A 716 -7.52 -6.21 19.44
N GLU A 717 -7.25 -7.38 20.00
CA GLU A 717 -6.27 -8.34 19.46
C GLU A 717 -6.71 -8.91 18.09
N ASN A 718 -8.01 -9.18 17.93
CA ASN A 718 -8.61 -9.64 16.69
C ASN A 718 -8.60 -8.52 15.65
N ALA A 719 -9.01 -7.30 16.05
CA ALA A 719 -8.97 -6.11 15.21
C ALA A 719 -7.54 -5.83 14.68
N GLU A 720 -6.53 -5.86 15.54
CA GLU A 720 -5.13 -5.69 15.14
C GLU A 720 -4.71 -6.75 14.11
N THR A 721 -5.08 -8.01 14.32
CA THR A 721 -4.76 -9.11 13.41
C THR A 721 -5.41 -8.91 12.03
N PHE A 722 -6.67 -8.45 11.98
CA PHE A 722 -7.35 -8.11 10.72
C PHE A 722 -6.70 -6.93 10.00
N PHE A 723 -6.36 -5.84 10.69
CA PHE A 723 -5.69 -4.68 10.07
C PHE A 723 -4.27 -5.02 9.60
N GLN A 724 -3.50 -5.81 10.36
CA GLN A 724 -2.20 -6.34 9.92
C GLN A 724 -2.32 -7.23 8.68
N LYS A 725 -3.39 -8.03 8.58
CA LYS A 725 -3.65 -8.82 7.36
C LYS A 725 -4.05 -7.95 6.18
N ALA A 726 -4.81 -6.88 6.38
CA ALA A 726 -5.17 -5.94 5.32
C ALA A 726 -3.91 -5.29 4.71
N THR A 727 -2.95 -4.85 5.53
CA THR A 727 -1.67 -4.29 5.06
C THR A 727 -0.70 -5.33 4.49
N TYR A 728 -0.87 -6.62 4.81
CA TYR A 728 -0.15 -7.72 4.15
C TYR A 728 -0.82 -8.21 2.85
N ALA A 729 -2.14 -8.07 2.71
CA ALA A 729 -2.89 -8.43 1.51
C ALA A 729 -2.64 -7.43 0.37
N ASP A 730 -2.64 -6.12 0.68
CA ASP A 730 -2.15 -5.08 -0.23
C ASP A 730 -1.25 -4.08 0.51
N PRO A 731 0.08 -4.26 0.45
CA PRO A 731 1.05 -3.33 1.04
C PRO A 731 1.02 -1.91 0.45
N LYS A 732 0.41 -1.70 -0.72
CA LYS A 732 0.28 -0.39 -1.38
C LYS A 732 -1.05 0.29 -1.07
N SER A 733 -1.97 -0.39 -0.37
CA SER A 733 -3.27 0.17 -0.01
C SER A 733 -3.12 1.28 1.02
N VAL A 734 -3.30 2.52 0.57
CA VAL A 734 -3.41 3.70 1.44
C VAL A 734 -4.49 3.49 2.50
N LEU A 735 -5.65 2.93 2.09
CA LEU A 735 -6.79 2.69 2.96
C LEU A 735 -6.46 1.71 4.11
N ALA A 736 -5.73 0.62 3.82
CA ALA A 736 -5.35 -0.35 4.84
C ALA A 736 -4.47 0.28 5.93
N TRP A 737 -3.47 1.06 5.51
CA TRP A 737 -2.56 1.76 6.43
C TRP A 737 -3.28 2.86 7.22
N THR A 738 -4.10 3.69 6.59
CA THR A 738 -4.87 4.73 7.31
C THR A 738 -5.85 4.12 8.33
N MET A 739 -6.55 3.03 7.97
CA MET A 739 -7.43 2.33 8.91
C MET A 739 -6.67 1.72 10.09
N GLN A 740 -5.48 1.14 9.86
CA GLN A 740 -4.63 0.65 10.94
C GLN A 740 -4.14 1.79 11.86
N GLY A 741 -3.86 2.98 11.32
CA GLY A 741 -3.45 4.16 12.09
C GLY A 741 -4.57 4.72 12.98
N LEU A 742 -5.79 4.82 12.44
CA LEU A 742 -7.00 5.23 13.19
C LEU A 742 -7.39 4.20 14.27
N PHE A 743 -7.08 2.91 14.05
CA PHE A 743 -7.21 1.88 15.07
C PHE A 743 -6.18 2.05 16.19
N TYR A 744 -4.89 2.23 15.89
CA TYR A 744 -3.88 2.43 16.94
C TYR A 744 -4.10 3.74 17.73
N GLU A 745 -4.64 4.77 17.10
CA GLU A 745 -5.11 5.99 17.78
C GLU A 745 -6.25 5.71 18.75
N SER A 746 -7.22 4.85 18.40
CA SER A 746 -8.30 4.47 19.33
C SER A 746 -7.80 3.70 20.55
N GLN A 747 -6.58 3.13 20.47
CA GLN A 747 -5.86 2.45 21.55
C GLN A 747 -4.83 3.35 22.27
N ASP A 748 -4.82 4.66 22.00
CA ASP A 748 -3.85 5.65 22.52
C ASP A 748 -2.37 5.30 22.21
N ASN A 749 -2.13 4.55 21.13
CA ASN A 749 -0.78 4.15 20.69
C ASN A 749 -0.27 5.07 19.57
N ALA A 750 0.14 6.27 19.96
CA ALA A 750 0.59 7.31 19.05
C ALA A 750 1.75 6.87 18.12
N ILE A 751 2.68 6.05 18.61
CA ILE A 751 3.87 5.64 17.82
C ILE A 751 3.47 4.74 16.64
N LEU A 752 2.60 3.76 16.87
CA LEU A 752 2.12 2.87 15.79
C LEU A 752 1.08 3.57 14.89
N SER A 753 0.34 4.54 15.42
CA SER A 753 -0.53 5.41 14.63
C SER A 753 0.27 6.27 13.64
N GLU A 754 1.30 6.97 14.13
CA GLU A 754 2.23 7.77 13.30
C GLU A 754 2.94 6.94 12.24
N MET A 755 3.42 5.73 12.59
CA MET A 755 3.98 4.78 11.62
C MET A 755 3.00 4.48 10.47
N ALA A 756 1.76 4.13 10.81
CA ALA A 756 0.76 3.71 9.84
C ALA A 756 0.34 4.89 8.94
N PHE A 757 0.20 6.09 9.49
CA PHE A 757 -0.05 7.30 8.69
C PHE A 757 1.15 7.69 7.82
N PHE A 758 2.39 7.51 8.30
CA PHE A 758 3.60 7.76 7.51
C PHE A 758 3.67 6.83 6.29
N GLU A 759 3.48 5.51 6.48
CA GLU A 759 3.42 4.57 5.35
C GLU A 759 2.22 4.86 4.43
N ALA A 760 1.04 5.21 4.97
CA ALA A 760 -0.10 5.63 4.14
C ALA A 760 0.23 6.84 3.26
N LYS A 761 0.84 7.91 3.81
CA LYS A 761 1.27 9.10 3.05
C LYS A 761 2.32 8.75 2.00
N LYS A 762 3.27 7.87 2.33
CA LYS A 762 4.32 7.39 1.40
C LYS A 762 3.75 6.59 0.23
N GLN A 763 2.87 5.61 0.48
CA GLN A 763 2.19 4.86 -0.59
C GLN A 763 1.30 5.80 -1.45
N HIS A 764 0.64 6.77 -0.80
CA HIS A 764 -0.18 7.75 -1.48
C HIS A 764 0.63 8.66 -2.42
N GLN A 765 1.77 9.18 -1.97
CA GLN A 765 2.68 9.98 -2.79
C GLN A 765 3.22 9.16 -3.96
N ALA A 766 3.64 7.91 -3.74
CA ALA A 766 4.09 7.01 -4.80
C ALA A 766 2.99 6.77 -5.86
N ALA A 767 1.75 6.57 -5.43
CA ALA A 767 0.59 6.44 -6.34
C ALA A 767 0.31 7.73 -7.13
N GLN A 768 0.41 8.91 -6.51
CA GLN A 768 0.29 10.19 -7.23
C GLN A 768 1.40 10.38 -8.27
N MET A 769 2.65 10.04 -7.93
CA MET A 769 3.78 10.14 -8.87
C MET A 769 3.59 9.21 -10.08
N LEU A 770 3.12 7.99 -9.85
CA LEU A 770 2.78 7.05 -10.92
C LEU A 770 1.65 7.59 -11.82
N LEU A 771 0.59 8.15 -11.22
CA LEU A 771 -0.54 8.69 -11.99
C LEU A 771 -0.14 9.94 -12.80
N ARG A 772 0.70 10.81 -12.25
CA ARG A 772 1.28 11.95 -12.98
C ARG A 772 2.17 11.51 -14.14
N SER A 773 3.00 10.48 -13.95
CA SER A 773 3.84 9.97 -15.05
C SER A 773 3.01 9.29 -16.14
N LEU A 774 1.92 8.59 -15.77
CA LEU A 774 0.98 8.01 -16.74
C LEU A 774 0.31 9.10 -17.58
N ASN A 775 -0.25 10.14 -16.95
CA ASN A 775 -0.89 11.25 -17.65
C ASN A 775 0.09 11.99 -18.57
N ALA A 776 1.32 12.26 -18.10
CA ALA A 776 2.37 12.85 -18.92
C ALA A 776 2.78 12.00 -20.14
N THR A 777 2.52 10.67 -20.13
CA THR A 777 2.70 9.82 -21.33
C THR A 777 1.47 9.78 -22.24
N LEU A 778 0.29 10.16 -21.75
CA LEU A 778 -0.95 10.24 -22.53
C LEU A 778 -1.07 11.58 -23.27
N ASP A 779 -0.61 12.68 -22.67
CA ASP A 779 -0.63 14.05 -23.23
C ASP A 779 0.24 14.24 -24.49
N ILE A 780 0.95 13.21 -24.96
CA ILE A 780 1.77 13.27 -26.18
C ILE A 780 0.93 13.02 -27.47
N LYS A 781 -0.39 12.83 -27.36
CA LYS A 781 -1.28 12.60 -28.52
C LYS A 781 -2.68 13.23 -28.45
N GLU A 782 -2.78 14.55 -28.38
CA GLU A 782 -3.93 15.27 -28.95
C GLU A 782 -3.46 16.43 -29.85
N PRO A 783 -3.88 16.50 -31.13
CA PRO A 783 -3.64 17.65 -31.98
C PRO A 783 -4.70 18.72 -31.71
N GLU A 784 -4.29 19.92 -31.29
CA GLU A 784 -5.21 21.05 -31.09
C GLU A 784 -5.97 21.40 -32.38
N THR A 785 -7.30 21.29 -32.34
CA THR A 785 -8.19 21.97 -33.31
C THR A 785 -8.92 23.09 -32.59
N SER A 786 -8.39 24.31 -32.71
CA SER A 786 -9.04 25.52 -32.23
C SER A 786 -10.19 25.92 -33.15
N PHE A 787 -11.42 25.93 -32.61
CA PHE A 787 -12.56 26.62 -33.20
C PHE A 787 -13.27 27.42 -32.10
N GLY A 788 -13.00 28.73 -32.07
CA GLY A 788 -13.81 29.67 -31.30
C GLY A 788 -15.10 29.98 -32.06
N VAL A 789 -16.21 30.11 -31.32
CA VAL A 789 -17.46 30.69 -31.83
C VAL A 789 -18.05 31.60 -30.75
N ASP A 790 -18.07 32.90 -31.05
CA ASP A 790 -18.77 33.90 -30.24
C ASP A 790 -20.28 33.63 -30.21
N ARG A 791 -20.92 33.91 -29.07
CA ARG A 791 -22.36 34.18 -29.04
C ARG A 791 -22.61 35.63 -29.47
N PRO A 792 -23.74 35.89 -30.14
CA PRO A 792 -24.63 36.91 -29.59
C PRO A 792 -26.08 36.43 -29.42
N TYR A 793 -26.76 37.07 -28.47
CA TYR A 793 -28.22 37.11 -28.35
C TYR A 793 -28.84 37.82 -29.55
N ASP A 794 -30.08 37.48 -29.94
CA ASP A 794 -31.20 38.42 -29.73
C ASP A 794 -32.61 37.80 -29.80
N ARG A 795 -33.59 38.57 -29.32
CA ARG A 795 -35.04 38.24 -29.25
C ARG A 795 -35.76 38.43 -30.60
N ALA A 796 -36.86 37.71 -30.84
CA ALA A 796 -38.22 38.27 -31.02
C ALA A 796 -39.25 37.30 -31.66
N SER A 797 -40.26 36.92 -30.87
CA SER A 797 -41.72 36.91 -31.14
C SER A 797 -42.38 36.54 -32.49
N HIS A 798 -43.43 35.71 -32.34
CA HIS A 798 -44.77 35.73 -32.96
C HIS A 798 -45.08 35.02 -34.30
N ASP A 799 -46.27 34.39 -34.27
CA ASP A 799 -47.10 33.75 -35.30
C ASP A 799 -46.50 32.62 -36.17
N GLY A 800 -47.26 31.58 -36.57
CA GLY A 800 -48.66 31.26 -36.29
C GLY A 800 -49.16 30.15 -37.25
N SER A 801 -50.28 29.49 -36.89
CA SER A 801 -51.06 28.54 -37.72
C SER A 801 -50.45 27.18 -38.17
N PHE A 802 -51.01 26.11 -37.59
CA PHE A 802 -51.27 24.79 -38.22
C PHE A 802 -52.17 24.95 -39.48
N PRO A 803 -52.29 23.98 -40.44
CA PRO A 803 -52.50 22.54 -40.17
C PRO A 803 -51.91 21.53 -41.19
N GLY A 804 -52.08 20.21 -40.95
CA GLY A 804 -51.98 19.19 -42.01
C GLY A 804 -51.44 17.81 -41.59
N SER A 805 -52.37 16.90 -41.27
CA SER A 805 -52.25 15.45 -41.05
C SER A 805 -51.10 14.62 -41.70
N GLU A 806 -50.51 13.77 -40.86
CA GLU A 806 -50.35 12.29 -41.02
C GLU A 806 -49.33 11.61 -41.96
N THR A 807 -48.79 10.52 -41.40
CA THR A 807 -48.05 9.37 -41.99
C THR A 807 -46.65 9.59 -42.57
N GLY A 808 -45.73 8.68 -42.20
CA GLY A 808 -44.32 8.74 -42.61
C GLY A 808 -43.48 7.57 -42.09
N THR A 809 -43.91 6.33 -42.31
CA THR A 809 -43.11 5.14 -42.01
C THR A 809 -42.10 4.85 -43.11
N ARG A 810 -40.90 4.40 -42.69
CA ARG A 810 -39.93 3.56 -43.43
C ARG A 810 -39.06 4.16 -44.56
N THR A 811 -37.76 4.08 -44.27
CA THR A 811 -36.68 3.49 -45.09
C THR A 811 -36.22 4.12 -46.42
N SER A 812 -34.93 4.50 -46.37
CA SER A 812 -33.87 4.09 -47.30
C SER A 812 -33.79 4.62 -48.74
N SER A 813 -32.59 5.12 -49.01
CA SER A 813 -31.77 4.88 -50.23
C SER A 813 -31.86 5.86 -51.41
N ILE A 814 -30.67 6.04 -52.01
CA ILE A 814 -30.38 6.47 -53.39
C ILE A 814 -30.58 7.96 -53.73
N ALA A 815 -29.51 8.51 -54.30
CA ALA A 815 -29.37 9.86 -54.84
C ALA A 815 -30.21 10.11 -56.12
N SER A 816 -30.46 11.38 -56.47
CA SER A 816 -29.97 11.97 -57.74
C SER A 816 -30.34 13.45 -58.01
N SER A 817 -29.33 14.24 -58.40
CA SER A 817 -29.27 15.31 -59.42
C SER A 817 -30.38 16.37 -59.68
N LYS A 818 -29.97 17.66 -59.55
CA LYS A 818 -30.10 18.81 -60.51
C LYS A 818 -31.52 19.37 -60.85
N PRO A 819 -31.68 20.55 -61.51
CA PRO A 819 -30.75 21.52 -62.15
C PRO A 819 -30.59 22.83 -61.34
N SER A 820 -30.02 23.98 -61.75
CA SER A 820 -29.57 24.62 -63.02
C SER A 820 -28.35 25.54 -62.70
N GLY A 821 -27.31 25.70 -63.53
CA GLY A 821 -27.22 26.70 -64.62
C GLY A 821 -27.11 28.14 -64.08
N ASP A 822 -26.10 28.98 -64.38
CA ASP A 822 -24.90 28.90 -65.25
C ASP A 822 -23.91 30.06 -64.88
N GLY A 823 -22.68 30.23 -65.40
CA GLY A 823 -21.90 29.47 -66.39
C GLY A 823 -20.89 30.35 -67.16
N LYS A 824 -19.56 30.09 -67.06
CA LYS A 824 -18.52 30.65 -67.95
C LYS A 824 -17.27 29.76 -68.05
N ILE A 825 -16.62 29.77 -69.20
CA ILE A 825 -15.57 28.81 -69.61
C ILE A 825 -14.20 29.50 -69.74
N GLY A 826 -13.15 28.82 -69.29
CA GLY A 826 -11.75 29.09 -69.64
C GLY A 826 -10.94 27.78 -69.67
N LYS A 827 -10.48 27.37 -70.86
CA LYS A 827 -9.62 26.17 -71.08
C LYS A 827 -8.27 26.37 -70.34
N ILE A 828 -7.48 25.36 -69.96
CA ILE A 828 -6.90 24.19 -70.65
C ILE A 828 -6.52 23.19 -69.52
N GLY A 829 -6.56 21.85 -69.57
CA GLY A 829 -6.70 20.86 -70.64
C GLY A 829 -5.69 19.73 -70.36
N GLY A 830 -6.14 18.52 -69.98
CA GLY A 830 -5.20 17.41 -69.63
C GLY A 830 -5.65 16.41 -68.56
N SER A 831 -6.87 15.89 -68.62
CA SER A 831 -7.31 14.70 -67.87
C SER A 831 -6.69 13.40 -68.46
N LYS A 832 -6.67 12.21 -67.86
CA LYS A 832 -7.46 11.61 -66.75
C LYS A 832 -6.85 10.26 -66.31
N SER A 833 -7.15 9.82 -65.08
CA SER A 833 -7.36 8.43 -64.59
C SER A 833 -6.88 7.19 -65.40
N SER A 834 -6.32 6.19 -64.71
CA SER A 834 -7.08 4.98 -64.27
C SER A 834 -6.16 3.78 -63.92
N LYS A 835 -6.69 2.83 -63.12
CA LYS A 835 -6.11 1.47 -62.94
C LYS A 835 -6.67 0.54 -64.04
N THR A 836 -5.84 -0.31 -64.63
CA THR A 836 -6.09 -1.75 -64.91
C THR A 836 -4.88 -2.40 -65.61
N GLY A 837 -4.73 -3.73 -65.48
CA GLY A 837 -4.26 -4.58 -66.59
C GLY A 837 -2.75 -4.91 -66.74
N SER A 838 -2.31 -6.01 -66.12
CA SER A 838 -1.71 -7.19 -66.80
C SER A 838 -0.71 -7.05 -67.97
N GLY A 839 0.55 -7.43 -67.72
CA GLY A 839 1.48 -8.11 -68.67
C GLY A 839 2.23 -7.24 -69.70
N GLY A 840 3.48 -7.52 -70.10
CA GLY A 840 4.47 -8.55 -69.68
C GLY A 840 5.35 -9.03 -70.86
N LYS A 841 6.66 -9.27 -70.65
CA LYS A 841 7.55 -10.23 -71.39
C LYS A 841 9.06 -9.99 -71.13
N GLY A 842 9.86 -11.07 -71.24
CA GLY A 842 11.35 -11.06 -71.21
C GLY A 842 11.92 -11.75 -69.96
N ARG A 843 11.96 -13.09 -69.79
CA ARG A 843 12.49 -14.19 -70.64
C ARG A 843 14.03 -14.31 -70.61
N GLN A 844 14.57 -15.15 -69.71
CA GLN A 844 15.55 -16.22 -70.01
C GLN A 844 15.90 -17.07 -68.76
N ASN A 845 16.01 -18.39 -68.96
CA ASN A 845 17.00 -19.38 -68.47
C ASN A 845 17.67 -19.21 -67.07
N SER A 846 18.04 -20.25 -66.30
CA SER A 846 17.84 -21.72 -66.40
C SER A 846 18.46 -22.46 -65.18
N VAL A 847 17.85 -23.60 -64.80
CA VAL A 847 18.45 -24.88 -64.32
C VAL A 847 18.69 -25.14 -62.81
N LYS A 848 17.98 -26.20 -62.31
CA LYS A 848 18.30 -27.28 -61.32
C LYS A 848 18.98 -26.92 -59.97
N SER A 849 18.75 -27.63 -58.85
CA SER A 849 17.97 -28.84 -58.47
C SER A 849 17.77 -28.79 -56.94
N GLY A 850 16.63 -29.18 -56.34
CA GLY A 850 16.20 -30.58 -56.07
C GLY A 850 16.63 -30.99 -54.65
N SER A 851 15.83 -31.62 -53.78
CA SER A 851 14.58 -32.39 -53.89
C SER A 851 13.66 -32.12 -52.67
N ASN A 852 12.32 -32.03 -52.80
CA ASN A 852 11.33 -33.14 -52.65
C ASN A 852 11.60 -34.08 -51.45
N SER A 853 10.62 -34.48 -50.63
CA SER A 853 9.18 -34.78 -50.88
C SER A 853 8.32 -34.50 -49.62
N LYS A 854 7.06 -34.03 -49.70
CA LYS A 854 5.78 -34.81 -49.88
C LYS A 854 5.56 -35.87 -48.78
N LEU A 855 4.41 -36.09 -48.13
CA LEU A 855 2.97 -35.78 -48.36
C LEU A 855 2.14 -36.15 -47.08
N ILE A 856 0.87 -35.71 -46.96
CA ILE A 856 -0.32 -36.46 -46.41
C ILE A 856 -0.27 -36.96 -44.93
N SER A 857 -1.34 -36.98 -44.11
CA SER A 857 -2.67 -36.34 -44.08
C SER A 857 -3.35 -36.62 -42.70
N ASP A 858 -4.55 -36.06 -42.52
CA ASP A 858 -5.70 -36.59 -41.76
C ASP A 858 -5.76 -36.72 -40.21
N SER A 859 -6.90 -36.19 -39.73
CA SER A 859 -7.83 -36.72 -38.71
C SER A 859 -7.40 -36.99 -37.25
N LYS A 860 -7.94 -36.13 -36.37
CA LYS A 860 -8.75 -36.46 -35.17
C LYS A 860 -8.68 -37.91 -34.63
N LEU A 861 -8.31 -38.07 -33.35
CA LEU A 861 -9.24 -38.46 -32.26
C LEU A 861 -8.58 -38.56 -30.86
N ASN A 862 -9.05 -37.69 -29.98
CA ASN A 862 -9.44 -37.84 -28.56
C ASN A 862 -8.96 -38.98 -27.62
N VAL A 863 -8.81 -38.61 -26.33
CA VAL A 863 -8.84 -39.40 -25.06
C VAL A 863 -7.64 -40.27 -24.65
N GLY A 864 -7.09 -39.99 -23.45
CA GLY A 864 -6.88 -41.04 -22.44
C GLY A 864 -5.55 -41.11 -21.68
N GLY A 865 -5.59 -40.81 -20.37
CA GLY A 865 -5.03 -41.72 -19.35
C GLY A 865 -3.55 -41.62 -18.92
N SER A 866 -3.32 -40.86 -17.84
CA SER A 866 -2.43 -41.18 -16.69
C SER A 866 -1.02 -41.79 -16.89
N GLY A 867 0.01 -41.09 -16.37
CA GLY A 867 1.33 -41.66 -16.06
C GLY A 867 2.13 -40.72 -15.15
N SER A 868 2.45 -41.18 -13.93
CA SER A 868 3.10 -40.37 -12.88
C SER A 868 4.63 -40.36 -12.97
N VAL A 869 5.27 -39.65 -12.04
CA VAL A 869 6.65 -39.80 -11.51
C VAL A 869 7.70 -38.75 -11.91
N THR A 870 7.72 -37.69 -11.11
CA THR A 870 8.89 -36.99 -10.52
C THR A 870 9.99 -36.30 -11.35
N ARG A 871 10.36 -35.15 -10.78
CA ARG A 871 11.73 -34.65 -10.50
C ARG A 871 12.43 -33.76 -11.54
N MET A 872 13.10 -32.78 -10.93
CA MET A 872 14.35 -32.12 -11.33
C MET A 872 14.30 -30.87 -12.23
N ARG A 873 14.58 -29.75 -11.54
CA ARG A 873 15.87 -29.03 -11.61
C ARG A 873 15.98 -27.92 -12.65
N ALA A 874 15.68 -26.71 -12.19
CA ALA A 874 16.31 -25.51 -12.71
C ALA A 874 17.85 -25.59 -12.55
N LYS A 875 18.58 -25.22 -13.60
CA LYS A 875 19.95 -24.67 -13.66
C LYS A 875 20.16 -24.24 -15.13
N SER A 876 20.25 -22.94 -15.46
CA SER A 876 21.38 -22.01 -15.25
C SER A 876 22.50 -22.17 -16.29
N VAL A 877 23.42 -21.19 -16.33
CA VAL A 877 24.63 -21.11 -17.19
C VAL A 877 24.32 -20.56 -18.61
N SER A 878 24.98 -19.54 -19.18
CA SER A 878 25.71 -18.30 -18.77
C SER A 878 26.79 -18.01 -19.82
N SER A 879 27.38 -16.80 -19.77
CA SER A 879 28.71 -16.46 -20.33
C SER A 879 28.85 -16.38 -21.88
N SER A 880 29.83 -15.69 -22.46
CA SER A 880 30.58 -14.46 -22.07
C SER A 880 31.49 -14.02 -23.24
N GLY A 881 31.76 -12.70 -23.36
CA GLY A 881 32.84 -12.13 -24.20
C GLY A 881 32.63 -12.16 -25.73
N GLY A 882 33.15 -11.23 -26.54
CA GLY A 882 33.81 -9.95 -26.24
C GLY A 882 35.02 -9.67 -27.13
N SER A 883 35.11 -8.49 -27.77
CA SER A 883 36.39 -7.78 -28.06
C SER A 883 36.27 -6.44 -28.81
N LYS A 884 36.72 -5.37 -28.13
CA LYS A 884 37.71 -4.35 -28.57
C LYS A 884 37.60 -3.66 -29.95
N LYS A 885 37.48 -2.32 -29.91
CA LYS A 885 38.56 -1.37 -30.33
C LYS A 885 38.34 0.06 -29.80
N LYS A 886 39.42 0.87 -29.78
CA LYS A 886 39.55 2.17 -29.07
C LYS A 886 39.58 3.39 -30.02
N MET A 887 39.02 4.51 -29.52
CA MET A 887 39.39 5.95 -29.62
C MET A 887 40.22 6.53 -30.79
N SER A 888 39.71 7.67 -31.29
CA SER A 888 40.43 8.96 -31.51
C SER A 888 39.38 10.09 -31.50
N SER A 889 39.38 11.07 -30.57
CA SER A 889 40.11 12.36 -30.62
C SER A 889 39.63 13.31 -31.75
N ILE A 890 39.36 14.63 -31.59
CA ILE A 890 39.47 15.60 -30.48
C ILE A 890 38.71 16.92 -30.88
N LYS A 891 38.42 17.85 -29.92
CA LYS A 891 38.20 19.33 -30.02
C LYS A 891 36.80 20.01 -30.16
N GLU A 892 36.61 20.95 -29.21
CA GLU A 892 36.08 22.34 -29.29
C GLU A 892 34.59 22.70 -29.10
N ILE A 893 34.42 23.75 -28.27
CA ILE A 893 33.27 24.32 -27.53
C ILE A 893 33.77 25.76 -27.13
N PRO A 894 33.04 26.91 -27.12
CA PRO A 894 31.75 27.08 -26.39
C PRO A 894 30.79 28.25 -26.80
N LYS A 895 29.70 28.44 -25.99
CA LYS A 895 28.95 29.71 -25.73
C LYS A 895 28.09 30.27 -26.89
N ILE A 896 27.07 31.11 -26.69
CA ILE A 896 26.84 32.16 -25.66
C ILE A 896 25.42 32.09 -25.05
N LEU A 897 25.32 32.50 -23.79
CA LEU A 897 24.08 32.81 -23.07
C LEU A 897 24.32 34.15 -22.36
N GLU A 898 23.98 35.25 -23.02
CA GLU A 898 24.12 36.65 -22.57
C GLU A 898 23.27 37.54 -23.51
N GLU A 899 22.84 38.71 -23.02
CA GLU A 899 21.77 39.56 -23.58
C GLU A 899 20.36 38.91 -23.48
N ILE A 900 19.30 39.57 -23.00
CA ILE A 900 19.03 41.02 -22.88
C ILE A 900 18.46 41.35 -21.48
N THR A 901 19.01 42.37 -20.83
CA THR A 901 18.30 43.18 -19.83
C THR A 901 18.46 44.68 -20.16
N THR A 902 17.49 45.48 -19.72
CA THR A 902 17.43 46.96 -19.61
C THR A 902 16.71 47.79 -20.70
N VAL A 903 16.15 48.91 -20.20
CA VAL A 903 15.30 49.98 -20.80
C VAL A 903 13.79 49.65 -20.85
N GLY A 904 12.88 50.38 -20.19
CA GLY A 904 13.00 51.53 -19.29
C GLY A 904 11.63 51.91 -18.65
N SER A 905 11.61 52.78 -17.64
CA SER A 905 10.43 53.01 -16.78
C SER A 905 9.56 54.23 -17.15
N THR A 906 8.22 54.09 -17.08
CA THR A 906 7.27 55.13 -16.60
C THR A 906 5.92 54.50 -16.21
N GLY A 907 5.37 54.81 -15.03
CA GLY A 907 4.03 54.38 -14.60
C GLY A 907 3.87 54.17 -13.09
N SER A 908 2.85 54.79 -12.49
CA SER A 908 2.56 54.81 -11.04
C SER A 908 1.90 53.51 -10.50
N PRO A 909 1.93 53.24 -9.18
CA PRO A 909 1.68 51.90 -8.65
C PRO A 909 0.19 51.49 -8.61
N GLY A 910 -0.15 50.44 -9.36
CA GLY A 910 -1.36 49.63 -9.13
C GLY A 910 -1.05 48.46 -8.18
N LYS A 911 -2.02 48.08 -7.34
CA LYS A 911 -1.90 46.91 -6.44
C LYS A 911 -1.57 45.63 -7.24
N PRO A 912 -0.73 44.72 -6.74
CA PRO A 912 -0.62 43.38 -7.32
C PRO A 912 -1.96 42.65 -7.10
N SER A 913 -2.61 42.24 -8.19
CA SER A 913 -3.68 41.24 -8.11
C SER A 913 -3.05 39.90 -7.74
N GLU A 914 -3.61 39.23 -6.75
CA GLU A 914 -3.24 37.87 -6.40
C GLU A 914 -3.39 36.97 -7.65
N ARG A 915 -2.30 36.34 -8.08
CA ARG A 915 -2.41 35.16 -8.92
C ARG A 915 -2.80 34.02 -8.00
N GLU A 916 -4.04 33.57 -8.09
CA GLU A 916 -4.44 32.31 -7.47
C GLU A 916 -3.47 31.21 -7.92
N PRO A 917 -2.85 30.46 -6.99
CA PRO A 917 -2.13 29.25 -7.35
C PRO A 917 -3.18 28.21 -7.73
N THR A 918 -3.19 27.70 -8.95
CA THR A 918 -4.05 26.57 -9.33
C THR A 918 -3.59 25.29 -8.61
N PRO A 919 -4.36 24.72 -7.67
CA PRO A 919 -4.01 23.48 -7.00
C PRO A 919 -4.98 22.40 -7.51
N GLY A 920 -4.53 21.53 -8.42
CA GLY A 920 -5.28 20.31 -8.70
C GLY A 920 -5.43 19.51 -7.39
N PRO A 921 -6.65 19.21 -6.92
CA PRO A 921 -6.85 18.72 -5.55
C PRO A 921 -6.24 17.32 -5.40
N THR A 922 -5.14 17.26 -4.65
CA THR A 922 -4.57 16.02 -4.16
C THR A 922 -5.44 15.49 -3.02
N THR A 923 -6.42 14.64 -3.35
CA THR A 923 -7.33 14.04 -2.36
C THR A 923 -6.54 13.34 -1.25
N SER A 924 -6.63 13.85 -0.03
CA SER A 924 -5.92 13.33 1.15
C SER A 924 -6.19 11.86 1.44
N ILE A 925 -5.28 11.22 2.19
CA ILE A 925 -5.44 9.85 2.70
C ILE A 925 -6.67 9.72 3.60
N PHE A 926 -6.98 10.77 4.36
CA PHE A 926 -8.08 10.77 5.31
C PHE A 926 -9.42 10.94 4.61
N LEU A 927 -9.54 11.87 3.64
CA LEU A 927 -10.74 12.00 2.81
C LEU A 927 -11.12 10.71 2.09
N LYS A 928 -10.15 10.00 1.48
CA LYS A 928 -10.40 8.69 0.84
C LYS A 928 -10.87 7.63 1.82
N THR A 929 -10.40 7.70 3.06
CA THR A 929 -10.79 6.76 4.12
C THR A 929 -12.20 7.08 4.64
N SER A 930 -12.52 8.36 4.84
CA SER A 930 -13.86 8.81 5.18
C SER A 930 -14.89 8.46 4.11
N GLU A 931 -14.56 8.62 2.82
CA GLU A 931 -15.41 8.21 1.70
C GLU A 931 -15.71 6.70 1.73
N PHE A 932 -14.70 5.85 1.93
CA PHE A 932 -14.89 4.40 2.07
C PHE A 932 -15.76 4.03 3.29
N LEU A 933 -15.52 4.67 4.43
CA LEU A 933 -16.26 4.43 5.67
C LEU A 933 -17.73 4.84 5.55
N LEU A 934 -18.02 5.99 4.93
CA LEU A 934 -19.38 6.46 4.67
C LEU A 934 -20.11 5.52 3.71
N ASN A 935 -19.48 5.13 2.60
CA ASN A 935 -20.04 4.18 1.64
C ASN A 935 -20.26 2.76 2.22
N SER A 936 -19.60 2.44 3.34
CA SER A 936 -19.74 1.16 4.06
C SER A 936 -20.61 1.26 5.34
N ASN A 937 -21.23 2.42 5.59
CA ASN A 937 -21.92 2.79 6.84
C ASN A 937 -21.14 2.56 8.15
N ALA A 938 -19.80 2.61 8.10
CA ALA A 938 -18.89 2.39 9.22
C ALA A 938 -18.63 3.69 10.01
N LEU A 939 -19.70 4.26 10.58
CA LEU A 939 -19.75 5.65 11.05
C LEU A 939 -18.79 5.99 12.23
N GLU A 940 -18.37 5.03 13.06
CA GLU A 940 -17.55 5.32 14.26
C GLU A 940 -16.17 5.92 13.91
N PHE A 941 -15.54 5.46 12.83
CA PHE A 941 -14.20 5.90 12.44
C PHE A 941 -14.20 7.19 11.61
N VAL A 942 -15.36 7.62 11.09
CA VAL A 942 -15.47 8.82 10.24
C VAL A 942 -15.03 10.08 10.97
N PRO A 943 -15.50 10.42 12.19
CA PRO A 943 -15.05 11.61 12.90
C PRO A 943 -13.53 11.65 13.15
N ARG A 944 -12.90 10.49 13.44
CA ARG A 944 -11.45 10.40 13.66
C ARG A 944 -10.67 10.73 12.39
N ALA A 945 -11.06 10.11 11.26
CA ALA A 945 -10.46 10.41 9.96
C ALA A 945 -10.65 11.90 9.58
N MET A 946 -11.85 12.45 9.80
CA MET A 946 -12.17 13.84 9.51
C MET A 946 -11.40 14.83 10.42
N SER A 947 -11.14 14.51 11.69
CA SER A 947 -10.30 15.36 12.54
C SER A 947 -8.86 15.45 12.06
N HIS A 948 -8.27 14.36 11.55
CA HIS A 948 -6.92 14.40 10.96
C HIS A 948 -6.84 15.28 9.72
N GLU A 949 -7.89 15.29 8.89
CA GLU A 949 -7.95 16.17 7.71
C GLU A 949 -7.91 17.67 8.07
N LEU A 950 -8.41 18.05 9.25
CA LEU A 950 -8.34 19.43 9.76
C LEU A 950 -7.00 19.76 10.45
N LEU A 951 -6.22 18.74 10.83
CA LEU A 951 -4.95 18.89 11.55
C LEU A 951 -3.72 18.76 10.63
N ASP A 952 -3.87 18.19 9.44
CA ASP A 952 -2.77 18.08 8.46
C ASP A 952 -2.37 19.46 7.92
N ALA A 953 -1.09 19.67 7.63
CA ALA A 953 -0.57 21.00 7.28
C ALA A 953 -1.01 21.49 5.88
N ASP A 954 -1.25 20.55 4.96
CA ASP A 954 -1.90 20.79 3.66
C ASP A 954 -3.44 20.62 3.75
N GLY A 955 -3.95 20.27 4.93
CA GLY A 955 -5.34 19.96 5.24
C GLY A 955 -6.14 21.17 5.69
N GLY A 956 -7.46 21.07 5.58
CA GLY A 956 -8.38 22.14 5.94
C GLY A 956 -9.80 21.85 5.45
N PRO A 957 -10.77 22.74 5.75
CA PRO A 957 -12.17 22.57 5.38
C PRO A 957 -12.37 22.79 3.87
N SER A 958 -11.91 21.85 3.05
CA SER A 958 -12.11 21.83 1.60
C SER A 958 -13.58 21.59 1.23
N TYR A 959 -13.94 21.78 -0.05
CA TYR A 959 -15.28 21.42 -0.52
C TYR A 959 -15.55 19.90 -0.37
N GLN A 960 -14.52 19.06 -0.51
CA GLN A 960 -14.63 17.61 -0.33
C GLN A 960 -14.85 17.25 1.14
N TYR A 961 -14.09 17.87 2.06
CA TYR A 961 -14.29 17.72 3.50
C TYR A 961 -15.72 18.06 3.91
N ASN A 962 -16.22 19.23 3.50
CA ASN A 962 -17.57 19.67 3.87
C ASN A 962 -18.67 18.80 3.23
N LEU A 963 -18.45 18.24 2.03
CA LEU A 963 -19.38 17.32 1.38
C LEU A 963 -19.45 15.97 2.12
N LEU A 964 -18.31 15.36 2.48
CA LEU A 964 -18.28 14.11 3.26
C LEU A 964 -18.86 14.33 4.68
N LEU A 965 -18.61 15.49 5.29
CA LEU A 965 -19.19 15.83 6.59
C LEU A 965 -20.72 16.01 6.52
N ALA A 966 -21.24 16.56 5.41
CA ALA A 966 -22.68 16.61 5.17
C ALA A 966 -23.28 15.20 5.00
N GLN A 967 -22.63 14.31 4.24
CA GLN A 967 -23.06 12.91 4.11
C GLN A 967 -23.09 12.20 5.47
N PHE A 968 -22.07 12.39 6.30
CA PHE A 968 -22.03 11.89 7.67
C PHE A 968 -23.24 12.37 8.50
N TYR A 969 -23.56 13.67 8.47
CA TYR A 969 -24.73 14.20 9.19
C TYR A 969 -26.06 13.70 8.61
N VAL A 970 -26.17 13.48 7.29
CA VAL A 970 -27.37 12.86 6.68
C VAL A 970 -27.59 11.43 7.21
N LEU A 971 -26.53 10.60 7.26
CA LEU A 971 -26.63 9.24 7.80
C LEU A 971 -26.96 9.22 9.31
N ARG A 972 -26.63 10.28 10.05
CA ARG A 972 -27.06 10.48 11.46
C ARG A 972 -28.42 11.18 11.61
N GLN A 973 -29.10 11.53 10.52
CA GLN A 973 -30.37 12.29 10.51
C GLN A 973 -30.26 13.71 11.11
N GLU A 974 -29.05 14.28 11.16
CA GLU A 974 -28.75 15.62 11.70
C GLU A 974 -28.83 16.71 10.59
N PHE A 975 -30.01 16.86 9.98
CA PHE A 975 -30.21 17.62 8.73
C PHE A 975 -29.77 19.09 8.78
N GLU A 976 -29.97 19.80 9.89
CA GLU A 976 -29.58 21.22 10.03
C GLU A 976 -28.06 21.42 9.88
N LYS A 977 -27.27 20.49 10.44
CA LYS A 977 -25.80 20.52 10.33
C LYS A 977 -25.35 20.13 8.93
N ALA A 978 -26.04 19.17 8.29
CA ALA A 978 -25.80 18.82 6.90
C ALA A 978 -26.02 20.02 5.97
N GLU A 979 -27.13 20.77 6.14
CA GLU A 979 -27.40 21.99 5.35
C GLU A 979 -26.27 23.03 5.54
N HIS A 980 -25.85 23.29 6.79
CA HIS A 980 -24.75 24.22 7.06
C HIS A 980 -23.44 23.79 6.37
N CYS A 981 -23.04 22.52 6.48
CA CYS A 981 -21.85 22.00 5.80
C CYS A 981 -21.94 22.12 4.28
N LEU A 982 -23.11 21.87 3.68
CA LEU A 982 -23.33 22.04 2.24
C LEU A 982 -23.30 23.50 1.80
N GLN A 983 -23.78 24.43 2.63
CA GLN A 983 -23.68 25.86 2.35
C GLN A 983 -22.21 26.32 2.33
N GLU A 984 -21.38 25.83 3.26
CA GLU A 984 -19.93 26.08 3.22
C GLU A 984 -19.27 25.41 2.00
N ALA A 985 -19.58 24.15 1.70
CA ALA A 985 -19.08 23.46 0.49
C ALA A 985 -19.40 24.24 -0.80
N ALA A 986 -20.62 24.78 -0.91
CA ALA A 986 -21.08 25.57 -2.05
C ALA A 986 -20.33 26.91 -2.21
N ARG A 987 -19.78 27.49 -1.13
CA ARG A 987 -18.92 28.68 -1.21
C ARG A 987 -17.57 28.36 -1.86
N PHE A 988 -17.01 27.18 -1.60
CA PHE A 988 -15.75 26.74 -2.22
C PHE A 988 -15.92 26.33 -3.68
N ASN A 989 -16.98 25.57 -4.02
CA ASN A 989 -17.20 25.11 -5.39
C ASN A 989 -18.69 25.05 -5.77
N HIS A 990 -19.25 26.22 -6.08
CA HIS A 990 -20.65 26.34 -6.51
C HIS A 990 -20.97 25.63 -7.85
N GLN A 991 -19.97 25.12 -8.58
CA GLN A 991 -20.15 24.43 -9.86
C GLN A 991 -20.25 22.91 -9.69
N ASN A 992 -19.97 22.36 -8.50
CA ASN A 992 -20.07 20.93 -8.27
C ASN A 992 -21.55 20.48 -8.18
N PRO A 993 -22.05 19.61 -9.08
CA PRO A 993 -23.41 19.09 -9.03
C PRO A 993 -23.72 18.32 -7.74
N ASP A 994 -22.73 17.59 -7.20
CA ASP A 994 -22.92 16.70 -6.03
C ASP A 994 -23.40 17.47 -4.79
N ILE A 995 -22.96 18.72 -4.62
CA ILE A 995 -23.36 19.59 -3.50
C ILE A 995 -24.85 19.96 -3.62
N TRP A 996 -25.31 20.29 -4.81
CA TRP A 996 -26.71 20.66 -5.06
C TRP A 996 -27.63 19.43 -5.01
N ALA A 997 -27.15 18.26 -5.47
CA ALA A 997 -27.86 17.00 -5.34
C ALA A 997 -28.12 16.65 -3.87
N LEU A 998 -27.06 16.70 -3.04
CA LEU A 998 -27.18 16.38 -1.61
C LEU A 998 -27.97 17.45 -0.85
N MET A 999 -27.88 18.74 -1.22
CA MET A 999 -28.73 19.80 -0.65
C MET A 999 -30.21 19.57 -0.95
N GLY A 1000 -30.55 19.18 -2.18
CA GLY A 1000 -31.90 18.77 -2.55
C GLY A 1000 -32.37 17.57 -1.73
N HIS A 1001 -31.49 16.60 -1.48
CA HIS A 1001 -31.78 15.43 -0.68
C HIS A 1001 -32.00 15.73 0.80
N VAL A 1002 -31.17 16.57 1.44
CA VAL A 1002 -31.36 17.05 2.81
C VAL A 1002 -32.72 17.73 2.97
N HIS A 1003 -33.11 18.60 2.04
CA HIS A 1003 -34.42 19.24 2.09
C HIS A 1003 -35.58 18.28 1.80
N TYR A 1004 -35.39 17.27 0.95
CA TYR A 1004 -36.40 16.23 0.70
C TYR A 1004 -36.66 15.40 1.97
N LEU A 1005 -35.60 14.95 2.65
CA LEU A 1005 -35.71 14.24 3.95
C LEU A 1005 -36.28 15.14 5.05
N SER A 1006 -36.02 16.45 4.97
CA SER A 1006 -36.62 17.47 5.86
C SER A 1006 -38.03 17.91 5.45
N HIS A 1007 -38.71 17.17 4.56
CA HIS A 1007 -40.05 17.46 4.00
C HIS A 1007 -40.25 18.85 3.35
N ASN A 1008 -39.15 19.54 3.00
CA ASN A 1008 -39.16 20.86 2.37
C ASN A 1008 -39.11 20.75 0.84
N TYR A 1009 -40.15 20.14 0.25
CA TYR A 1009 -40.20 19.77 -1.17
C TYR A 1009 -39.99 20.92 -2.15
N THR A 1010 -40.38 22.15 -1.79
CA THR A 1010 -40.19 23.35 -2.62
C THR A 1010 -38.69 23.66 -2.83
N LYS A 1011 -37.92 23.76 -1.75
CA LYS A 1011 -36.46 23.93 -1.80
C LYS A 1011 -35.77 22.72 -2.44
N ALA A 1012 -36.21 21.51 -2.10
CA ALA A 1012 -35.65 20.28 -2.67
C ALA A 1012 -35.73 20.30 -4.21
N LYS A 1013 -36.89 20.66 -4.76
CA LYS A 1013 -37.12 20.84 -6.19
C LYS A 1013 -36.19 21.88 -6.82
N GLU A 1014 -36.03 23.06 -6.21
CA GLU A 1014 -35.12 24.10 -6.72
C GLU A 1014 -33.67 23.61 -6.84
N PHE A 1015 -33.18 22.89 -5.82
CA PHE A 1015 -31.82 22.34 -5.84
C PHE A 1015 -31.65 21.16 -6.80
N TYR A 1016 -32.66 20.30 -6.95
CA TYR A 1016 -32.64 19.24 -7.96
C TYR A 1016 -32.72 19.81 -9.39
N GLU A 1017 -33.62 20.76 -9.68
CA GLU A 1017 -33.68 21.46 -10.98
C GLU A 1017 -32.33 22.11 -11.31
N ARG A 1018 -31.69 22.74 -10.31
CA ARG A 1018 -30.33 23.30 -10.44
C ARG A 1018 -29.27 22.22 -10.71
N THR A 1019 -29.35 21.06 -10.06
CA THR A 1019 -28.42 19.93 -10.27
C THR A 1019 -28.47 19.45 -11.73
N LEU A 1020 -29.68 19.30 -12.29
CA LEU A 1020 -29.88 18.91 -13.70
C LEU A 1020 -29.42 19.97 -14.72
N SER A 1021 -29.15 21.21 -14.30
CA SER A 1021 -28.69 22.29 -15.18
C SER A 1021 -27.18 22.27 -15.49
N TYR A 1022 -26.40 21.48 -14.76
CA TYR A 1022 -24.95 21.38 -14.96
C TYR A 1022 -24.58 20.36 -16.05
N ALA A 1023 -23.49 20.62 -16.76
CA ALA A 1023 -23.03 19.76 -17.86
C ALA A 1023 -22.27 18.51 -17.40
N LYS A 1024 -21.73 18.51 -16.18
CA LYS A 1024 -21.22 17.32 -15.50
C LYS A 1024 -22.36 16.72 -14.69
N ASP A 1025 -22.48 15.41 -14.70
CA ASP A 1025 -23.43 14.68 -13.85
C ASP A 1025 -22.97 14.62 -12.39
N ALA A 1026 -23.94 14.65 -11.47
CA ALA A 1026 -23.75 14.25 -10.09
C ALA A 1026 -23.62 12.72 -9.97
N ILE A 1027 -22.95 12.24 -8.92
CA ILE A 1027 -22.83 10.81 -8.61
C ILE A 1027 -24.23 10.18 -8.46
N ASP A 1028 -25.09 10.76 -7.62
CA ASP A 1028 -26.45 10.28 -7.34
C ASP A 1028 -27.53 10.88 -8.25
N MET A 1029 -27.21 11.06 -9.54
CA MET A 1029 -28.13 11.68 -10.51
C MET A 1029 -29.39 10.84 -10.75
N HIS A 1030 -29.32 9.50 -10.65
CA HIS A 1030 -30.51 8.62 -10.76
C HIS A 1030 -31.51 8.91 -9.64
N THR A 1031 -31.06 8.85 -8.39
CA THR A 1031 -31.85 9.18 -7.19
C THR A 1031 -32.41 10.59 -7.26
N THR A 1032 -31.59 11.56 -7.71
CA THR A 1032 -32.00 12.95 -7.93
C THR A 1032 -33.17 13.04 -8.93
N CYS A 1033 -33.09 12.33 -10.06
CA CYS A 1033 -34.15 12.31 -11.08
C CYS A 1033 -35.45 11.66 -10.57
N LEU A 1034 -35.35 10.56 -9.81
CA LEU A 1034 -36.52 9.90 -9.20
C LEU A 1034 -37.22 10.82 -8.19
N ARG A 1035 -36.46 11.46 -7.29
CA ARG A 1035 -36.99 12.35 -6.24
C ARG A 1035 -37.61 13.62 -6.85
N LEU A 1036 -36.97 14.22 -7.85
CA LEU A 1036 -37.52 15.36 -8.59
C LEU A 1036 -38.78 14.97 -9.37
N GLY A 1037 -38.79 13.80 -10.02
CA GLY A 1037 -39.95 13.24 -10.71
C GLY A 1037 -41.16 13.09 -9.79
N ALA A 1038 -40.94 12.57 -8.57
CA ALA A 1038 -42.00 12.39 -7.58
C ALA A 1038 -42.64 13.73 -7.16
N ILE A 1039 -41.82 14.74 -6.84
CA ILE A 1039 -42.32 16.08 -6.47
C ILE A 1039 -43.18 16.68 -7.60
N TYR A 1040 -42.80 16.51 -8.87
CA TYR A 1040 -43.62 16.99 -9.99
C TYR A 1040 -44.95 16.23 -10.17
N LEU A 1041 -45.02 14.95 -9.79
CA LEU A 1041 -46.29 14.19 -9.79
C LEU A 1041 -47.23 14.70 -8.70
N GLU A 1042 -46.71 14.98 -7.49
CA GLU A 1042 -47.48 15.53 -6.37
C GLU A 1042 -48.06 16.92 -6.65
N GLU A 1043 -47.39 17.76 -7.45
CA GLU A 1043 -47.89 19.09 -7.84
C GLU A 1043 -49.22 19.07 -8.64
N ASN A 1044 -49.62 17.90 -9.17
CA ASN A 1044 -50.90 17.63 -9.82
C ASN A 1044 -51.33 18.68 -10.89
N ARG A 1045 -50.39 19.07 -11.75
CA ARG A 1045 -50.61 20.04 -12.85
C ARG A 1045 -50.13 19.47 -14.18
N THR A 1046 -50.84 19.77 -15.27
CA THR A 1046 -50.50 19.27 -16.62
C THR A 1046 -49.06 19.60 -17.05
N ASP A 1047 -48.54 20.78 -16.68
CA ASP A 1047 -47.16 21.15 -16.99
C ASP A 1047 -46.13 20.52 -16.03
N SER A 1048 -46.51 20.18 -14.79
CA SER A 1048 -45.63 19.41 -13.90
C SER A 1048 -45.53 17.95 -14.37
N PHE A 1049 -46.61 17.34 -14.86
CA PHE A 1049 -46.57 15.99 -15.44
C PHE A 1049 -45.63 15.88 -16.67
N LYS A 1050 -45.57 16.90 -17.53
CA LYS A 1050 -44.58 16.94 -18.63
C LYS A 1050 -43.14 16.95 -18.10
N LYS A 1051 -42.87 17.74 -17.05
CA LYS A 1051 -41.56 17.76 -16.39
C LYS A 1051 -41.26 16.42 -15.71
N ALA A 1052 -42.22 15.83 -15.00
CA ALA A 1052 -42.11 14.49 -14.40
C ALA A 1052 -41.73 13.43 -15.45
N LYS A 1053 -42.45 13.37 -16.57
CA LYS A 1053 -42.16 12.47 -17.69
C LYS A 1053 -40.73 12.64 -18.19
N SER A 1054 -40.24 13.88 -18.33
CA SER A 1054 -38.87 14.14 -18.76
C SER A 1054 -37.80 13.73 -17.73
N ALA A 1055 -38.06 13.92 -16.42
CA ALA A 1055 -37.15 13.53 -15.35
C ALA A 1055 -37.06 12.00 -15.19
N TYR A 1056 -38.20 11.31 -15.20
CA TYR A 1056 -38.22 9.84 -15.18
C TYR A 1056 -37.62 9.22 -16.44
N LEU A 1057 -37.81 9.82 -17.62
CA LEU A 1057 -37.13 9.37 -18.84
C LEU A 1057 -35.61 9.52 -18.75
N LEU A 1058 -35.10 10.55 -18.06
CA LEU A 1058 -33.67 10.73 -17.81
C LEU A 1058 -33.13 9.66 -16.84
N ALA A 1059 -33.90 9.29 -15.80
CA ALA A 1059 -33.57 8.16 -14.93
C ALA A 1059 -33.53 6.83 -15.71
N CYS A 1060 -34.58 6.52 -16.49
CA CYS A 1060 -34.67 5.32 -17.32
C CYS A 1060 -33.51 5.19 -18.31
N LYS A 1061 -33.03 6.29 -18.89
CA LYS A 1061 -31.88 6.31 -19.82
C LYS A 1061 -30.52 6.03 -19.16
N ARG A 1062 -30.40 6.21 -17.84
CA ARG A 1062 -29.16 5.97 -17.08
C ARG A 1062 -29.14 4.55 -16.52
N THR A 1063 -30.15 4.25 -15.71
CA THR A 1063 -30.26 3.02 -14.92
C THR A 1063 -31.75 2.67 -14.83
N PRO A 1064 -32.29 1.89 -15.78
CA PRO A 1064 -33.69 1.51 -15.79
C PRO A 1064 -34.06 0.74 -14.51
N SER A 1065 -35.05 1.22 -13.77
CA SER A 1065 -35.60 0.55 -12.59
C SER A 1065 -37.12 0.49 -12.63
N CYS A 1066 -37.72 -0.37 -11.80
CA CYS A 1066 -39.17 -0.44 -11.68
C CYS A 1066 -39.78 0.93 -11.31
N LEU A 1067 -39.15 1.68 -10.40
CA LEU A 1067 -39.64 2.98 -9.98
C LEU A 1067 -39.45 4.07 -11.04
N SER A 1068 -38.37 4.01 -11.84
CA SER A 1068 -38.17 4.95 -12.95
C SER A 1068 -39.24 4.79 -14.03
N TRP A 1069 -39.55 3.55 -14.40
CA TRP A 1069 -40.57 3.23 -15.41
C TRP A 1069 -41.99 3.45 -14.89
N LEU A 1070 -42.27 3.08 -13.63
CA LEU A 1070 -43.55 3.38 -12.98
C LEU A 1070 -43.82 4.89 -12.96
N GLY A 1071 -42.84 5.71 -12.55
CA GLY A 1071 -42.97 7.17 -12.53
C GLY A 1071 -43.21 7.77 -13.93
N PHE A 1072 -42.54 7.27 -14.96
CA PHE A 1072 -42.80 7.67 -16.36
C PHE A 1072 -44.20 7.24 -16.82
N GLY A 1073 -44.63 6.03 -16.46
CA GLY A 1073 -45.95 5.47 -16.77
C GLY A 1073 -47.08 6.28 -16.13
N ILE A 1074 -46.94 6.63 -14.85
CA ILE A 1074 -47.87 7.51 -14.12
C ILE A 1074 -47.92 8.89 -14.78
N ALA A 1075 -46.78 9.52 -15.07
CA ALA A 1075 -46.74 10.83 -15.72
C ALA A 1075 -47.46 10.81 -17.09
N SER A 1076 -47.21 9.78 -17.91
CA SER A 1076 -47.83 9.60 -19.22
C SER A 1076 -49.34 9.31 -19.11
N TYR A 1077 -49.77 8.50 -18.13
CA TYR A 1077 -51.18 8.24 -17.85
C TYR A 1077 -51.93 9.50 -17.42
N ARG A 1078 -51.32 10.34 -16.56
CA ARG A 1078 -51.88 11.64 -16.14
C ARG A 1078 -51.95 12.65 -17.31
N LEU A 1079 -51.03 12.56 -18.28
CA LEU A 1079 -51.08 13.30 -19.55
C LEU A 1079 -52.09 12.73 -20.58
N SER A 1080 -52.76 11.61 -20.27
CA SER A 1080 -53.64 10.85 -21.19
C SER A 1080 -52.91 10.25 -22.41
N GLU A 1081 -51.58 10.11 -22.34
CA GLU A 1081 -50.73 9.47 -23.35
C GLU A 1081 -50.71 7.95 -23.09
N LEU A 1082 -51.86 7.29 -23.29
CA LEU A 1082 -52.12 5.93 -22.81
C LEU A 1082 -51.18 4.85 -23.39
N ARG A 1083 -50.61 5.05 -24.59
CA ARG A 1083 -49.65 4.11 -25.20
C ARG A 1083 -48.30 4.16 -24.49
N ASP A 1084 -47.71 5.35 -24.39
CA ASP A 1084 -46.47 5.59 -23.64
C ASP A 1084 -46.60 5.15 -22.17
N ALA A 1085 -47.79 5.30 -21.58
CA ALA A 1085 -48.08 4.81 -20.24
C ALA A 1085 -48.08 3.28 -20.17
N GLU A 1086 -48.73 2.61 -21.12
CA GLU A 1086 -48.76 1.15 -21.22
C GLU A 1086 -47.37 0.54 -21.43
N ASP A 1087 -46.62 1.04 -22.42
CA ASP A 1087 -45.28 0.55 -22.75
C ASP A 1087 -44.35 0.65 -21.52
N ALA A 1088 -44.38 1.79 -20.82
CA ALA A 1088 -43.56 1.99 -19.62
C ALA A 1088 -44.02 1.14 -18.42
N LEU A 1089 -45.32 0.94 -18.21
CA LEU A 1089 -45.81 0.07 -17.15
C LEU A 1089 -45.53 -1.41 -17.46
N ALA A 1090 -45.49 -1.80 -18.73
CA ALA A 1090 -45.04 -3.12 -19.15
C ALA A 1090 -43.55 -3.34 -18.84
N GLU A 1091 -42.68 -2.38 -19.17
CA GLU A 1091 -41.24 -2.41 -18.78
C GLU A 1091 -41.06 -2.44 -17.26
N ALA A 1092 -41.84 -1.68 -16.50
CA ALA A 1092 -41.83 -1.74 -15.03
C ALA A 1092 -42.19 -3.14 -14.51
N ASN A 1093 -43.21 -3.78 -15.09
CA ASN A 1093 -43.66 -5.13 -14.74
C ASN A 1093 -42.65 -6.22 -15.13
N ILE A 1094 -41.90 -6.04 -16.22
CA ILE A 1094 -40.78 -6.92 -16.61
C ILE A 1094 -39.67 -6.89 -15.56
N LEU A 1095 -39.36 -5.71 -15.00
CA LEU A 1095 -38.33 -5.55 -13.97
C LEU A 1095 -38.80 -6.00 -12.57
N CYS A 1096 -40.05 -5.72 -12.19
CA CYS A 1096 -40.60 -6.11 -10.89
C CYS A 1096 -42.10 -6.40 -10.97
N ASN A 1097 -42.43 -7.68 -11.19
CA ASN A 1097 -43.82 -8.14 -11.30
C ASN A 1097 -44.59 -8.19 -9.96
N SER A 1098 -43.92 -7.96 -8.83
CA SER A 1098 -44.51 -7.94 -7.50
C SER A 1098 -44.96 -6.55 -7.05
N ASN A 1099 -44.66 -5.49 -7.81
CA ASN A 1099 -45.10 -4.13 -7.48
C ASN A 1099 -46.60 -3.96 -7.78
N SER A 1100 -47.40 -3.81 -6.72
CA SER A 1100 -48.85 -3.70 -6.80
C SER A 1100 -49.34 -2.38 -7.44
N GLU A 1101 -48.57 -1.29 -7.37
CA GLU A 1101 -48.93 -0.03 -8.03
C GLU A 1101 -48.82 -0.12 -9.56
N VAL A 1102 -47.83 -0.85 -10.09
CA VAL A 1102 -47.71 -1.12 -11.53
C VAL A 1102 -48.96 -1.81 -12.05
N TRP A 1103 -49.44 -2.85 -11.36
CA TRP A 1103 -50.69 -3.54 -11.69
C TRP A 1103 -51.93 -2.65 -11.51
N GLY A 1104 -51.94 -1.75 -10.51
CA GLY A 1104 -53.00 -0.76 -10.33
C GLY A 1104 -53.10 0.22 -11.50
N TYR A 1105 -51.98 0.78 -11.96
CA TYR A 1105 -51.96 1.69 -13.11
C TYR A 1105 -52.21 0.97 -14.44
N LEU A 1106 -51.75 -0.27 -14.63
CA LEU A 1106 -52.14 -1.12 -15.77
C LEU A 1106 -53.66 -1.34 -15.81
N THR A 1107 -54.29 -1.55 -14.64
CA THR A 1107 -55.75 -1.66 -14.53
C THR A 1107 -56.44 -0.40 -15.02
N LEU A 1108 -56.00 0.79 -14.59
CA LEU A 1108 -56.55 2.06 -15.07
C LEU A 1108 -56.38 2.27 -16.58
N VAL A 1109 -55.25 1.87 -17.15
CA VAL A 1109 -55.02 1.91 -18.60
C VAL A 1109 -55.96 0.96 -19.34
N CYS A 1110 -56.14 -0.27 -18.85
CA CYS A 1110 -57.04 -1.26 -19.45
C CYS A 1110 -58.52 -0.83 -19.36
N LEU A 1111 -58.94 -0.23 -18.23
CA LEU A 1111 -60.28 0.34 -18.06
C LEU A 1111 -60.54 1.49 -19.06
N LYS A 1112 -59.59 2.44 -19.19
CA LYS A 1112 -59.72 3.56 -20.16
C LYS A 1112 -59.65 3.12 -21.63
N THR A 1113 -58.96 2.03 -21.94
CA THR A 1113 -58.85 1.48 -23.31
C THR A 1113 -59.95 0.47 -23.66
N GLY A 1114 -60.84 0.11 -22.72
CA GLY A 1114 -61.97 -0.79 -22.97
C GLY A 1114 -61.63 -2.29 -22.90
N ARG A 1115 -60.43 -2.66 -22.46
CA ARG A 1115 -59.90 -4.04 -22.49
C ARG A 1115 -60.35 -4.83 -21.26
N LYS A 1116 -61.57 -5.37 -21.33
CA LYS A 1116 -62.29 -5.98 -20.20
C LYS A 1116 -61.52 -7.10 -19.48
N LEU A 1117 -61.02 -8.08 -20.22
CA LEU A 1117 -60.34 -9.26 -19.66
C LEU A 1117 -59.02 -8.87 -18.98
N GLU A 1118 -58.25 -8.00 -19.62
CA GLU A 1118 -56.96 -7.52 -19.11
C GLU A 1118 -57.14 -6.66 -17.86
N ALA A 1119 -58.15 -5.78 -17.84
CA ALA A 1119 -58.50 -4.97 -16.66
C ALA A 1119 -58.87 -5.84 -15.44
N GLU A 1120 -59.66 -6.89 -15.64
CA GLU A 1120 -60.04 -7.82 -14.57
C GLU A 1120 -58.83 -8.61 -14.05
N GLN A 1121 -57.95 -9.05 -14.95
CA GLN A 1121 -56.72 -9.76 -14.58
C GLN A 1121 -55.75 -8.85 -13.82
N SER A 1122 -55.43 -7.68 -14.35
CA SER A 1122 -54.50 -6.74 -13.69
C SER A 1122 -55.02 -6.30 -12.33
N TYR A 1123 -56.33 -6.11 -12.19
CA TYR A 1123 -56.96 -5.77 -10.91
C TYR A 1123 -56.81 -6.91 -9.90
N LYS A 1124 -57.08 -8.16 -10.30
CA LYS A 1124 -56.84 -9.34 -9.44
C LYS A 1124 -55.38 -9.43 -8.98
N TYR A 1125 -54.41 -9.12 -9.84
CA TYR A 1125 -53.00 -9.09 -9.45
C TYR A 1125 -52.67 -7.92 -8.50
N ALA A 1126 -53.19 -6.72 -8.74
CA ALA A 1126 -53.01 -5.57 -7.84
C ALA A 1126 -53.52 -5.84 -6.41
N ILE A 1127 -54.72 -6.44 -6.28
CA ILE A 1127 -55.28 -6.84 -4.98
C ILE A 1127 -54.52 -8.02 -4.36
N LYS A 1128 -54.13 -9.03 -5.15
CA LYS A 1128 -53.32 -10.17 -4.68
C LYS A 1128 -51.96 -9.73 -4.14
N LEU A 1129 -51.35 -8.71 -4.74
CA LEU A 1129 -50.10 -8.10 -4.32
C LEU A 1129 -50.30 -6.99 -3.27
N ASN A 1130 -51.50 -6.91 -2.68
CA ASN A 1130 -51.83 -6.08 -1.53
C ASN A 1130 -51.58 -4.57 -1.75
N LEU A 1131 -52.14 -4.02 -2.84
CA LEU A 1131 -52.08 -2.59 -3.15
C LEU A 1131 -52.51 -1.71 -1.95
N GLN A 1132 -51.56 -0.97 -1.36
CA GLN A 1132 -51.80 -0.11 -0.20
C GLN A 1132 -52.33 1.29 -0.55
N ASN A 1133 -52.12 1.74 -1.79
CA ASN A 1133 -52.40 3.11 -2.20
C ASN A 1133 -53.92 3.34 -2.34
N GLN A 1134 -54.54 3.87 -1.28
CA GLN A 1134 -55.98 4.11 -1.20
C GLN A 1134 -56.48 5.05 -2.30
N GLN A 1135 -55.72 6.10 -2.65
CA GLN A 1135 -56.12 7.03 -3.72
C GLN A 1135 -56.18 6.32 -5.09
N LEU A 1136 -55.23 5.41 -5.35
CA LEU A 1136 -55.22 4.59 -6.57
C LEU A 1136 -56.37 3.58 -6.58
N LEU A 1137 -56.67 2.94 -5.44
CA LEU A 1137 -57.83 2.05 -5.30
C LEU A 1137 -59.16 2.79 -5.54
N ASP A 1138 -59.34 3.96 -4.95
CA ASP A 1138 -60.53 4.79 -5.14
C ASP A 1138 -60.69 5.23 -6.61
N GLU A 1139 -59.59 5.60 -7.29
CA GLU A 1139 -59.60 5.90 -8.73
C GLU A 1139 -60.01 4.67 -9.56
N ILE A 1140 -59.45 3.48 -9.26
CA ILE A 1140 -59.80 2.23 -9.94
C ILE A 1140 -61.29 1.90 -9.74
N HIS A 1141 -61.78 1.93 -8.50
CA HIS A 1141 -63.18 1.64 -8.19
C HIS A 1141 -64.15 2.62 -8.86
N HIS A 1142 -63.81 3.91 -8.89
CA HIS A 1142 -64.59 4.91 -9.61
C HIS A 1142 -64.68 4.61 -11.12
N PHE A 1143 -63.55 4.27 -11.76
CA PHE A 1143 -63.55 3.88 -13.18
C PHE A 1143 -64.26 2.55 -13.45
N GLN A 1144 -64.13 1.55 -12.57
CA GLN A 1144 -64.89 0.28 -12.66
C GLN A 1144 -66.41 0.53 -12.59
N GLN A 1145 -66.87 1.40 -11.67
CA GLN A 1145 -68.28 1.78 -11.56
C GLN A 1145 -68.78 2.53 -12.81
N MET A 1146 -67.99 3.45 -13.36
CA MET A 1146 -68.38 4.18 -14.59
C MET A 1146 -68.41 3.29 -15.85
N THR A 1147 -67.50 2.31 -15.94
CA THR A 1147 -67.36 1.45 -17.13
C THR A 1147 -68.20 0.17 -17.07
N GLY A 1148 -68.59 -0.28 -15.87
CA GLY A 1148 -69.41 -1.48 -15.67
C GLY A 1148 -68.67 -2.79 -15.95
N PHE A 1149 -67.33 -2.82 -15.82
CA PHE A 1149 -66.52 -4.03 -15.91
C PHE A 1149 -65.18 -3.87 -15.16
N GLY A 1150 -64.45 -4.98 -14.98
CA GLY A 1150 -63.09 -4.98 -14.41
C GLY A 1150 -63.02 -5.16 -12.89
N ASN A 1151 -64.13 -5.00 -12.16
CA ASN A 1151 -64.30 -5.65 -10.85
C ASN A 1151 -64.88 -7.07 -11.09
N PRO A 1152 -64.28 -8.15 -10.56
CA PRO A 1152 -64.82 -9.51 -10.67
C PRO A 1152 -66.19 -9.74 -10.01
N GLU A 1153 -66.71 -8.76 -9.26
CA GLU A 1153 -68.02 -8.80 -8.61
C GLU A 1153 -69.18 -8.23 -9.46
N PHE A 1154 -68.91 -7.66 -10.64
CA PHE A 1154 -69.91 -7.06 -11.55
C PHE A 1154 -70.41 -8.00 -12.65
#